data_AF-A0AAN7HN97-F1
#
_entry.id   AF-A0AAN7HN97-F1
#
_cell.length_a   1.000
_cell.length_b   1.000
_cell.length_c   1.000
_cell.angle_alpha   90.00
_cell.angle_beta   90.00
_cell.angle_gamma   90.00
#
_symmetry.space_group_name_H-M   'P 1'
#
loop_
_entity.id
_entity.type
_entity.pdbx_description
1 polymer ?
#
loop_
_entity_poly.entity_id
_entity_poly.type
_entity_poly.pdbx_seq_one_letter_code
_entity_poly.pdbx_strand_id
1 'polypeptide(L)'
;MTENEPPAFAAHDDGRGTRSRRIMGKIFGRDRERKSTRDEGDLNDFLHGSTDKLQVAHAGPPVLTKIDTKTASRYPNAHDVSTAVSEPQTVEYPVRPRDPPRRAKKGLAVKFVDTYPEIIGGGGDECDIPTIEVSKRKKQRPRPSPSMAPSQPASFGGNPRNPFADPPGHTSAMEEPFNRGLRRAQTGLPASSDAPSSSLLGANAGGRFLGAPAASQDEKRRSFIEIQQAQMREAEGRAFANAVRAASGDHSNQHQHRRMDSLSTSPDQEVESPVTPSPDSMQPPQLQSPAQFANPPPLPTKAQRPQLSQMQPTSSDPRESPPSQNAYTPTSQYSNSPERLKRAQKAENSPATLYSAASSSFHLPFAASKQGTKLAERDYASPAQQQTAASLHDVVAAASEDAMNAFVTRTRHLFELFRLHSESVRPLVSSTPQQLARAALWWFLTGRTALEVAIRDRPSTPESQMKNDMAKQQAYADLAKSYWLLEEALPEVVESGRSPVDKEAESARATIVSSLRKLAMSMKRNGFLPPEEAFLPQTVDRTVWVSYPPLSQDITSLLCGSSSALAQSHATSGMTILESLPLADSTTTFCFARFQVDAFLMEQGREARRLYLPCFLSITRPQTQPDIVFILASQNGAVQLQISGNKNTGPVWEEVRWHPENCNFEVRLPRGFIVLVQCTQQAYSTLRNMYEFSAKVHSSLYPRQDESCIFRSTLRAFQYFDNDPQSRQFPKESTPNCEIALFERVFREGAATGPRTYHKGYRIAVVTGPRTKTLSGVNQMYPPQTPIQFGFLRSEANDPALSLKFDNGRYKGNMVLSFADEAERLRMHSLLIGTALDRGESVSGEAPLQGVWFSERFGDARDKGLMALSTLSWNKARVINYDNDGDNPLCVLADKLRVVYEFKDGTLTDRINVAPGELKIRLDVQNPSCMMVFRQPQSDITLAVTEANSSRSLSGGLTQALESLRQSPTIRTFMFPNLSALHTFETAITGFKVLFDGTASAFAISRRRMVVPIHKKWEAGATRIQVVQQDGVSQLLAFFEDFSHGQCMGFHLKGTDVFEAFGRSGKAGLKIDDAKFPLPKTLAPDADGAQQAADAAFLCLDLPELPGEHDDISILFDSEAERDKLIACLPAPVKGPRMPKIKGMA
;
A
#
# COMPACT_ATOMS: atom_id res chain seq x y z
N MET A 1 9.37 -91.07 -2.38
CA MET A 1 8.94 -91.60 -1.07
C MET A 1 9.58 -90.75 0.02
N THR A 2 8.99 -90.79 1.22
CA THR A 2 9.57 -90.51 2.56
C THR A 2 10.88 -89.72 2.69
N GLU A 3 10.83 -88.71 3.57
CA GLU A 3 11.92 -88.21 4.43
C GLU A 3 13.13 -87.51 3.77
N ASN A 4 13.35 -86.24 4.12
CA ASN A 4 14.41 -85.86 5.07
C ASN A 4 14.32 -84.39 5.54
N GLU A 5 14.69 -84.19 6.79
CA GLU A 5 15.01 -82.95 7.52
C GLU A 5 16.27 -83.30 8.36
N PRO A 6 16.97 -82.40 9.08
CA PRO A 6 17.04 -80.91 9.07
C PRO A 6 18.49 -80.49 8.67
N PRO A 7 19.11 -79.32 9.03
CA PRO A 7 18.65 -78.18 9.83
C PRO A 7 18.82 -76.78 9.18
N ALA A 8 18.38 -75.76 9.92
CA ALA A 8 18.13 -74.40 9.44
C ALA A 8 19.30 -73.41 9.58
N PHE A 9 19.25 -72.30 8.82
CA PHE A 9 19.16 -70.95 9.40
C PHE A 9 18.74 -69.89 8.34
N ALA A 10 17.87 -68.95 8.74
CA ALA A 10 17.54 -67.64 8.16
C ALA A 10 17.35 -67.46 6.62
N ALA A 11 16.16 -66.99 6.21
CA ALA A 11 15.84 -66.58 4.84
C ALA A 11 15.16 -65.19 4.77
N HIS A 12 15.12 -64.61 3.56
CA HIS A 12 14.69 -63.23 3.27
C HIS A 12 13.16 -63.01 3.23
N ASP A 13 12.75 -61.75 3.44
CA ASP A 13 11.46 -61.17 3.01
C ASP A 13 11.66 -59.68 2.63
N ASP A 14 10.62 -59.01 2.14
CA ASP A 14 10.76 -58.10 0.99
C ASP A 14 10.70 -56.56 1.21
N GLY A 15 11.18 -55.89 0.17
CA GLY A 15 11.00 -54.50 -0.28
C GLY A 15 10.32 -53.40 0.57
N ARG A 16 11.06 -52.29 0.78
CA ARG A 16 10.52 -50.92 0.81
C ARG A 16 11.54 -49.89 0.30
N GLY A 17 11.23 -49.23 -0.83
CA GLY A 17 12.13 -48.28 -1.49
C GLY A 17 11.80 -46.82 -1.21
N THR A 18 12.71 -46.08 -0.57
CA THR A 18 12.62 -44.61 -0.44
C THR A 18 13.96 -43.95 -0.80
N ARG A 19 14.01 -43.18 -1.88
CA ARG A 19 15.12 -42.28 -2.21
C ARG A 19 14.62 -40.94 -2.72
N SER A 20 14.94 -39.87 -2.00
CA SER A 20 14.77 -38.49 -2.46
C SER A 20 15.83 -37.61 -1.82
N ARG A 21 16.67 -36.95 -2.64
CA ARG A 21 17.18 -35.57 -2.50
C ARG A 21 18.42 -35.29 -3.37
N ARG A 22 18.36 -34.14 -4.09
CA ARG A 22 19.47 -33.17 -4.31
C ARG A 22 20.65 -33.66 -5.20
N ILE A 23 21.49 -32.82 -5.84
CA ILE A 23 21.66 -31.34 -5.94
C ILE A 23 22.45 -30.99 -7.23
N MET A 24 22.41 -29.73 -7.73
CA MET A 24 23.32 -28.99 -8.68
C MET A 24 24.10 -29.76 -9.79
N GLY A 25 24.29 -29.27 -11.03
CA GLY A 25 24.39 -27.90 -11.55
C GLY A 25 25.81 -27.63 -12.12
N LYS A 26 25.92 -26.92 -13.26
CA LYS A 26 27.16 -26.60 -14.07
C LYS A 26 27.67 -27.74 -14.99
N ILE A 27 28.37 -27.54 -16.12
CA ILE A 27 28.64 -26.37 -17.03
C ILE A 27 29.10 -26.92 -18.41
N PHE A 28 28.88 -26.18 -19.50
CA PHE A 28 29.35 -26.38 -20.90
C PHE A 28 29.06 -27.70 -21.64
N GLY A 29 28.36 -27.58 -22.77
CA GLY A 29 28.22 -28.58 -23.83
C GLY A 29 27.59 -27.92 -25.07
N ARG A 30 28.12 -28.20 -26.28
CA ARG A 30 27.75 -27.50 -27.53
C ARG A 30 26.34 -27.80 -28.02
N ASP A 31 25.89 -26.87 -28.87
CA ASP A 31 24.71 -26.86 -29.73
C ASP A 31 24.19 -28.23 -30.18
N ARG A 32 22.89 -28.46 -29.95
CA ARG A 32 22.06 -29.21 -30.90
C ARG A 32 20.60 -28.81 -30.77
N GLU A 33 20.03 -28.27 -31.84
CA GLU A 33 18.60 -27.94 -31.89
C GLU A 33 17.75 -29.19 -31.61
N ARG A 34 16.76 -29.05 -30.72
CA ARG A 34 15.65 -29.99 -30.59
C ARG A 34 14.35 -29.20 -30.53
N LYS A 35 13.49 -29.40 -31.52
CA LYS A 35 12.13 -28.83 -31.55
C LYS A 35 11.28 -29.50 -30.48
N SER A 36 10.89 -28.73 -29.46
CA SER A 36 9.88 -29.06 -28.45
C SER A 36 9.41 -27.75 -27.83
N THR A 37 8.12 -27.42 -27.75
CA THR A 37 6.90 -28.12 -28.21
C THR A 37 5.93 -27.06 -28.75
N ARG A 38 5.19 -27.39 -29.82
CA ARG A 38 4.15 -26.50 -30.37
C ARG A 38 2.74 -26.91 -29.88
N ASP A 39 2.60 -28.19 -29.56
CA ASP A 39 1.35 -28.92 -29.39
C ASP A 39 0.45 -28.39 -28.27
N GLU A 40 0.99 -27.92 -27.14
CA GLU A 40 0.17 -27.45 -26.00
C GLU A 40 -0.58 -26.14 -26.31
N GLY A 41 -0.05 -25.30 -27.19
CA GLY A 41 -0.75 -24.11 -27.68
C GLY A 41 -1.89 -24.49 -28.62
N ASP A 42 -1.57 -25.32 -29.63
CA ASP A 42 -2.53 -25.78 -30.63
C ASP A 42 -3.63 -26.67 -30.00
N LEU A 43 -3.35 -27.46 -28.94
CA LEU A 43 -4.34 -28.24 -28.19
C LEU A 43 -5.32 -27.38 -27.37
N ASN A 44 -4.88 -26.25 -26.82
CA ASN A 44 -5.81 -25.35 -26.13
C ASN A 44 -6.68 -24.58 -27.14
N ASP A 45 -6.14 -24.18 -28.29
CA ASP A 45 -6.95 -23.61 -29.39
C ASP A 45 -7.94 -24.62 -30.00
N PHE A 46 -7.58 -25.90 -30.03
CA PHE A 46 -8.45 -27.01 -30.47
C PHE A 46 -9.70 -27.19 -29.59
N LEU A 47 -9.60 -26.98 -28.28
CA LEU A 47 -10.66 -27.23 -27.29
C LEU A 47 -11.50 -25.99 -26.95
N HIS A 48 -10.89 -24.81 -26.91
CA HIS A 48 -11.57 -23.58 -26.51
C HIS A 48 -12.24 -22.83 -27.67
N GLY A 49 -11.74 -23.01 -28.89
CA GLY A 49 -12.28 -22.40 -30.10
C GLY A 49 -12.00 -20.89 -30.21
N SER A 50 -12.30 -20.32 -31.38
CA SER A 50 -11.91 -18.94 -31.74
C SER A 50 -12.59 -17.81 -30.94
N THR A 51 -13.40 -18.14 -29.93
CA THR A 51 -14.12 -17.20 -29.06
C THR A 51 -13.47 -17.00 -27.69
N ASP A 52 -12.56 -17.87 -27.25
CA ASP A 52 -11.84 -17.73 -25.96
C ASP A 52 -10.50 -16.97 -26.13
N LYS A 53 -10.16 -16.59 -27.36
CA LYS A 53 -9.05 -15.66 -27.66
C LYS A 53 -9.60 -14.41 -28.33
N LEU A 54 -9.54 -13.29 -27.60
CA LEU A 54 -9.64 -11.95 -28.19
C LEU A 54 -8.41 -11.68 -29.07
N GLN A 55 -8.49 -12.08 -30.34
CA GLN A 55 -7.64 -11.50 -31.37
C GLN A 55 -8.13 -10.09 -31.68
N VAL A 56 -7.50 -9.08 -31.07
CA VAL A 56 -7.65 -7.69 -31.51
C VAL A 56 -7.05 -7.58 -32.91
N ALA A 57 -7.89 -7.28 -33.89
CA ALA A 57 -7.45 -7.07 -35.26
C ALA A 57 -6.69 -5.73 -35.36
N HIS A 58 -5.36 -5.77 -35.20
CA HIS A 58 -4.52 -4.63 -35.53
C HIS A 58 -4.68 -4.26 -37.01
N ALA A 59 -4.90 -2.98 -37.30
CA ALA A 59 -4.56 -2.45 -38.61
C ALA A 59 -3.05 -2.61 -38.83
N GLY A 60 -2.64 -3.09 -40.00
CA GLY A 60 -1.23 -3.11 -40.37
C GLY A 60 -0.66 -1.68 -40.37
N PRO A 61 0.63 -1.47 -40.02
CA PRO A 61 1.21 -0.14 -39.99
C PRO A 61 1.10 0.53 -41.37
N PRO A 62 0.68 1.80 -41.45
CA PRO A 62 0.59 2.49 -42.73
C PRO A 62 1.98 2.58 -43.35
N VAL A 63 2.07 2.31 -44.66
CA VAL A 63 3.32 2.44 -45.41
C VAL A 63 3.72 3.91 -45.42
N LEU A 64 4.73 4.27 -44.63
CA LEU A 64 5.32 5.60 -44.63
C LEU A 64 5.75 5.97 -46.06
N THR A 65 5.39 7.16 -46.49
CA THR A 65 5.88 7.74 -47.74
C THR A 65 7.41 7.84 -47.69
N LYS A 66 8.06 7.61 -48.83
CA LYS A 66 9.53 7.60 -48.93
C LYS A 66 10.10 8.97 -48.55
N ILE A 67 10.70 9.08 -47.37
CA ILE A 67 11.54 10.21 -47.00
C ILE A 67 12.82 10.13 -47.84
N ASP A 68 13.14 11.18 -48.61
CA ASP A 68 14.31 11.21 -49.49
C ASP A 68 15.60 11.37 -48.68
N THR A 69 16.43 10.34 -48.63
CA THR A 69 17.61 10.26 -47.75
C THR A 69 18.84 11.00 -48.27
N LYS A 70 18.67 12.05 -49.09
CA LYS A 70 19.76 12.75 -49.79
C LYS A 70 20.47 13.86 -48.99
N THR A 71 19.96 14.23 -47.81
CA THR A 71 20.49 15.37 -47.03
C THR A 71 20.90 15.02 -45.60
N ALA A 72 20.79 13.75 -45.18
CA ALA A 72 21.24 13.30 -43.85
C ALA A 72 22.75 12.97 -43.87
N SER A 73 23.58 13.89 -43.37
CA SER A 73 25.02 13.67 -43.22
C SER A 73 25.32 12.61 -42.15
N ARG A 74 26.26 11.71 -42.47
CA ARG A 74 26.59 10.53 -41.66
C ARG A 74 27.81 10.81 -40.77
N TYR A 75 27.63 10.79 -39.45
CA TYR A 75 28.77 10.66 -38.52
C TYR A 75 29.32 9.21 -38.54
N PRO A 76 30.65 9.02 -38.40
CA PRO A 76 31.29 7.73 -38.64
C PRO A 76 31.14 6.74 -37.46
N ASN A 77 31.20 5.45 -37.79
CA ASN A 77 31.32 4.37 -36.79
C ASN A 77 32.77 4.25 -36.28
N ALA A 78 32.92 3.72 -35.06
CA ALA A 78 34.21 3.59 -34.38
C ALA A 78 35.09 2.43 -34.89
N HIS A 79 35.53 2.51 -36.14
CA HIS A 79 36.64 1.74 -36.73
C HIS A 79 37.17 2.52 -37.94
N ASP A 80 38.09 3.47 -37.71
CA ASP A 80 39.13 3.98 -38.66
C ASP A 80 39.77 5.28 -38.12
N VAL A 81 40.67 5.17 -37.13
CA VAL A 81 41.68 6.20 -36.82
C VAL A 81 42.98 5.51 -36.38
N SER A 82 43.91 5.31 -37.32
CA SER A 82 45.29 4.89 -37.07
C SER A 82 46.11 5.18 -38.34
N THR A 83 47.33 5.70 -38.18
CA THR A 83 48.10 6.51 -39.19
C THR A 83 47.52 7.91 -39.42
N ALA A 84 48.27 8.99 -39.68
CA ALA A 84 49.70 9.39 -39.49
C ALA A 84 49.80 10.90 -39.87
N VAL A 85 50.79 11.76 -39.56
CA VAL A 85 52.04 11.79 -38.75
C VAL A 85 52.27 13.30 -38.37
N SER A 86 53.05 13.75 -37.37
CA SER A 86 54.53 13.73 -37.28
C SER A 86 55.07 14.17 -35.89
N GLU A 87 56.23 13.64 -35.52
CA GLU A 87 57.12 14.03 -34.39
C GLU A 87 57.95 15.31 -34.69
N PRO A 88 58.85 15.85 -33.81
CA PRO A 88 59.43 15.30 -32.55
C PRO A 88 59.41 16.30 -31.35
N GLN A 89 60.11 16.15 -30.21
CA GLN A 89 61.23 15.29 -29.75
C GLN A 89 61.15 15.00 -28.22
N THR A 90 61.71 13.84 -27.80
CA THR A 90 62.45 13.46 -26.55
C THR A 90 62.06 14.03 -25.13
N VAL A 91 62.32 13.39 -23.98
CA VAL A 91 63.26 12.32 -23.59
C VAL A 91 62.64 11.34 -22.54
N GLU A 92 62.86 10.02 -22.72
CA GLU A 92 62.86 8.88 -21.74
C GLU A 92 61.64 8.46 -20.87
N TYR A 93 61.68 7.17 -20.46
CA TYR A 93 60.68 6.40 -19.70
C TYR A 93 61.35 5.55 -18.61
N PRO A 94 60.61 5.12 -17.56
CA PRO A 94 60.77 3.75 -17.09
C PRO A 94 59.46 2.95 -16.87
N VAL A 95 59.49 1.73 -17.42
CA VAL A 95 58.78 0.46 -17.11
C VAL A 95 57.70 0.43 -15.99
N ARG A 96 56.52 -0.12 -16.32
CA ARG A 96 55.45 -0.51 -15.36
C ARG A 96 55.79 -1.78 -14.55
N PRO A 97 55.55 -1.82 -13.22
CA PRO A 97 55.54 -3.05 -12.42
C PRO A 97 54.27 -3.92 -12.60
N ARG A 98 54.37 -5.18 -12.13
CA ARG A 98 53.32 -6.23 -12.12
C ARG A 98 52.37 -6.16 -10.91
N ASP A 99 51.27 -6.92 -10.97
CA ASP A 99 50.34 -7.17 -9.87
C ASP A 99 51.00 -7.76 -8.60
N PRO A 100 50.58 -7.35 -7.39
CA PRO A 100 50.94 -8.02 -6.13
C PRO A 100 50.02 -9.23 -5.80
N PRO A 101 50.48 -10.21 -5.00
CA PRO A 101 49.93 -11.56 -5.00
C PRO A 101 48.83 -11.87 -3.96
N ARG A 102 48.04 -12.91 -4.25
CA ARG A 102 47.06 -13.52 -3.33
C ARG A 102 47.74 -14.15 -2.10
N ARG A 103 47.27 -13.82 -0.89
CA ARG A 103 47.56 -14.61 0.33
C ARG A 103 46.46 -15.64 0.59
N ALA A 104 46.85 -16.90 0.83
CA ALA A 104 45.93 -17.96 1.20
C ALA A 104 45.64 -17.97 2.72
N LYS A 105 44.41 -18.32 3.10
CA LYS A 105 44.09 -18.88 4.42
C LYS A 105 43.36 -20.21 4.22
N LYS A 106 43.87 -21.25 4.87
CA LYS A 106 43.45 -22.65 4.76
C LYS A 106 42.83 -23.06 6.10
N GLY A 107 41.68 -23.72 6.10
CA GLY A 107 41.06 -24.27 7.31
C GLY A 107 39.68 -23.72 7.67
N LEU A 108 38.66 -24.13 6.93
CA LEU A 108 37.29 -24.21 7.46
C LEU A 108 36.60 -25.43 6.86
N ALA A 109 36.54 -26.53 7.62
CA ALA A 109 35.88 -27.76 7.21
C ALA A 109 34.41 -27.74 7.65
N VAL A 110 33.49 -27.60 6.70
CA VAL A 110 32.05 -27.67 6.98
C VAL A 110 31.59 -29.13 6.89
N LYS A 111 31.27 -29.74 8.03
CA LYS A 111 30.43 -30.94 8.08
C LYS A 111 28.97 -30.53 8.30
N PHE A 112 28.06 -31.19 7.62
CA PHE A 112 26.66 -31.23 8.02
C PHE A 112 26.51 -32.16 9.24
N VAL A 113 25.47 -31.95 10.03
CA VAL A 113 25.14 -32.75 11.21
C VAL A 113 23.73 -33.31 10.99
N ASP A 114 23.56 -34.62 11.12
CA ASP A 114 22.34 -35.32 10.70
C ASP A 114 21.21 -35.30 11.75
N THR A 115 21.42 -34.66 12.90
CA THR A 115 20.36 -34.39 13.89
C THR A 115 19.49 -33.21 13.47
N TYR A 116 18.16 -33.40 13.48
CA TYR A 116 17.20 -32.33 13.24
C TYR A 116 17.34 -31.19 14.27
N PRO A 117 17.23 -29.90 13.85
CA PRO A 117 17.19 -28.78 14.78
C PRO A 117 15.83 -28.75 15.51
N GLU A 118 15.89 -28.77 16.84
CA GLU A 118 14.71 -28.83 17.74
C GLU A 118 13.90 -27.50 17.78
N ILE A 119 14.43 -26.43 17.19
CA ILE A 119 13.74 -25.13 17.03
C ILE A 119 13.92 -24.64 15.60
N ILE A 120 12.79 -24.32 14.94
CA ILE A 120 12.72 -23.65 13.63
C ILE A 120 11.87 -22.38 13.80
N GLY A 121 12.37 -21.23 13.35
CA GLY A 121 11.66 -19.93 13.42
C GLY A 121 12.49 -18.83 14.09
N GLY A 122 12.10 -17.57 13.87
CA GLY A 122 12.78 -16.39 14.43
C GLY A 122 13.80 -15.70 13.50
N GLY A 123 13.64 -15.81 12.19
CA GLY A 123 14.44 -15.08 11.20
C GLY A 123 13.82 -15.18 9.81
N GLY A 124 13.23 -14.07 9.36
CA GLY A 124 12.50 -13.91 8.10
C GLY A 124 11.94 -12.48 8.01
N ASP A 125 11.22 -12.16 6.94
CA ASP A 125 10.82 -10.77 6.62
C ASP A 125 9.80 -10.15 7.60
N GLU A 126 9.25 -10.94 8.51
CA GLU A 126 8.28 -10.55 9.56
C GLU A 126 8.94 -10.47 10.97
N CYS A 127 10.24 -10.17 11.05
CA CYS A 127 10.97 -10.06 12.33
C CYS A 127 11.46 -8.63 12.59
N ASP A 128 10.88 -7.96 13.59
CA ASP A 128 11.20 -6.58 13.99
C ASP A 128 12.64 -6.35 14.46
N ILE A 129 13.40 -7.43 14.69
CA ILE A 129 14.77 -7.39 15.20
C ILE A 129 15.74 -7.58 14.03
N PRO A 130 16.57 -6.58 13.69
CA PRO A 130 17.50 -6.69 12.56
C PRO A 130 18.39 -7.93 12.65
N THR A 131 18.60 -8.62 11.53
CA THR A 131 19.37 -9.89 11.47
C THR A 131 20.77 -9.78 12.09
N ILE A 132 21.39 -8.61 12.03
CA ILE A 132 22.67 -8.31 12.69
C ILE A 132 22.56 -8.36 14.22
N GLU A 133 21.46 -7.88 14.82
CA GLU A 133 21.20 -8.00 16.25
C GLU A 133 20.88 -9.43 16.66
N VAL A 134 20.07 -10.15 15.88
CA VAL A 134 19.83 -11.59 16.12
C VAL A 134 21.17 -12.34 16.15
N SER A 135 22.10 -12.00 15.26
CA SER A 135 23.45 -12.57 15.23
C SER A 135 24.32 -12.18 16.45
N LYS A 136 24.17 -10.94 16.98
CA LYS A 136 24.86 -10.47 18.19
C LYS A 136 24.32 -11.16 19.45
N ARG A 137 23.00 -11.16 19.64
CA ARG A 137 22.30 -11.83 20.75
C ARG A 137 22.62 -13.33 20.78
N LYS A 138 22.71 -14.00 19.61
CA LYS A 138 23.12 -15.40 19.48
C LYS A 138 24.59 -15.68 19.84
N LYS A 139 25.47 -14.68 19.84
CA LYS A 139 26.86 -14.77 20.33
C LYS A 139 27.02 -14.51 21.83
N GLN A 140 26.03 -13.87 22.48
CA GLN A 140 26.09 -13.48 23.90
C GLN A 140 25.46 -14.50 24.86
N ARG A 141 24.81 -15.56 24.35
CA ARG A 141 24.17 -16.58 25.20
C ARG A 141 25.19 -17.66 25.61
N PRO A 142 25.44 -17.89 26.92
CA PRO A 142 26.36 -18.94 27.36
C PRO A 142 25.82 -20.33 27.04
N ARG A 143 26.73 -21.30 26.86
CA ARG A 143 26.36 -22.72 26.66
C ARG A 143 26.05 -23.39 28.00
N PRO A 144 25.04 -24.28 28.08
CA PRO A 144 24.90 -25.17 29.23
C PRO A 144 26.05 -26.18 29.28
N SER A 145 26.42 -26.60 30.49
CA SER A 145 27.45 -27.61 30.76
C SER A 145 26.94 -29.04 30.52
N PRO A 146 27.77 -29.97 30.01
CA PRO A 146 27.39 -31.36 29.89
C PRO A 146 27.38 -32.06 31.26
N SER A 147 26.24 -32.66 31.63
CA SER A 147 26.15 -33.53 32.81
C SER A 147 26.58 -34.96 32.47
N MET A 148 27.52 -35.52 33.24
CA MET A 148 27.78 -36.96 33.24
C MET A 148 26.69 -37.71 34.01
N ALA A 149 26.37 -38.93 33.56
CA ALA A 149 25.47 -39.85 34.26
C ALA A 149 26.26 -40.85 35.14
N PRO A 150 25.60 -41.42 36.17
CA PRO A 150 25.87 -42.80 36.56
C PRO A 150 24.59 -43.64 36.76
N SER A 151 24.60 -44.83 36.12
CA SER A 151 24.00 -46.13 36.52
C SER A 151 22.70 -46.19 37.37
N GLN A 152 21.63 -46.68 36.73
CA GLN A 152 20.85 -47.92 37.03
C GLN A 152 21.00 -48.62 38.41
N PRO A 153 19.91 -49.25 38.93
CA PRO A 153 19.44 -50.54 38.40
C PRO A 153 17.93 -50.62 38.08
N ALA A 154 17.46 -51.80 37.65
CA ALA A 154 16.15 -52.04 37.03
C ALA A 154 15.23 -52.95 37.85
N SER A 155 13.96 -53.07 37.43
CA SER A 155 13.18 -54.30 37.62
C SER A 155 12.16 -54.53 36.48
N PHE A 156 11.72 -55.78 36.40
CA PHE A 156 10.74 -56.37 35.48
C PHE A 156 9.32 -55.76 35.68
N GLY A 157 8.36 -55.87 34.77
CA GLY A 157 8.32 -56.55 33.46
C GLY A 157 6.99 -57.31 33.26
N GLY A 158 6.57 -57.53 32.02
CA GLY A 158 5.44 -58.42 31.67
C GLY A 158 4.14 -57.74 31.21
N ASN A 159 3.53 -58.35 30.18
CA ASN A 159 2.17 -58.11 29.65
C ASN A 159 1.72 -59.47 29.05
N PRO A 160 0.54 -60.03 29.38
CA PRO A 160 -0.49 -60.12 28.32
C PRO A 160 -1.99 -60.20 28.77
N ARG A 161 -2.87 -59.71 27.87
CA ARG A 161 -4.21 -60.21 27.45
C ARG A 161 -5.34 -60.58 28.46
N ASN A 162 -6.53 -60.04 28.13
CA ASN A 162 -7.92 -60.43 28.43
C ASN A 162 -8.23 -61.95 28.43
N PRO A 163 -9.32 -62.43 29.09
CA PRO A 163 -10.64 -62.56 28.40
C PRO A 163 -11.94 -62.47 29.27
N PHE A 164 -13.12 -62.55 28.60
CA PHE A 164 -14.52 -62.77 29.10
C PHE A 164 -15.26 -61.60 29.80
N ALA A 165 -16.61 -61.43 29.71
CA ALA A 165 -17.66 -61.97 28.82
C ALA A 165 -19.00 -61.15 28.87
N ASP A 166 -19.86 -61.38 27.86
CA ASP A 166 -21.27 -60.94 27.66
C ASP A 166 -22.19 -62.21 27.64
N PRO A 167 -23.55 -62.16 27.44
CA PRO A 167 -24.55 -61.06 27.45
C PRO A 167 -25.67 -61.40 28.51
N PRO A 168 -27.00 -61.67 28.27
CA PRO A 168 -28.04 -61.17 27.33
C PRO A 168 -29.47 -60.85 27.90
N GLY A 169 -30.22 -59.97 27.20
CA GLY A 169 -31.71 -59.96 27.13
C GLY A 169 -32.50 -59.27 28.27
N HIS A 170 -33.83 -59.07 28.16
CA HIS A 170 -34.73 -58.92 26.99
C HIS A 170 -36.11 -58.35 27.44
N THR A 171 -36.88 -57.77 26.50
CA THR A 171 -38.36 -57.55 26.51
C THR A 171 -39.06 -56.73 27.62
N SER A 172 -39.49 -55.52 27.23
CA SER A 172 -40.90 -55.07 27.10
C SER A 172 -41.85 -54.84 28.31
N ALA A 173 -42.74 -53.85 28.09
CA ALA A 173 -44.05 -53.58 28.72
C ALA A 173 -44.08 -52.99 30.15
N MET A 174 -45.12 -52.28 30.60
CA MET A 174 -46.14 -51.39 29.96
C MET A 174 -47.08 -50.87 31.08
N GLU A 175 -47.16 -49.55 31.31
CA GLU A 175 -48.28 -48.85 32.01
C GLU A 175 -48.54 -49.26 33.50
N GLU A 176 -49.21 -48.54 34.41
CA GLU A 176 -49.85 -47.22 34.62
C GLU A 176 -50.14 -47.13 36.17
N PRO A 177 -50.80 -46.12 36.80
CA PRO A 177 -50.89 -44.68 36.54
C PRO A 177 -50.87 -43.73 37.79
N PHE A 178 -50.89 -42.40 37.53
CA PHE A 178 -51.44 -41.29 38.37
C PHE A 178 -50.81 -40.97 39.76
N ASN A 179 -50.70 -39.73 40.25
CA ASN A 179 -51.11 -38.35 39.86
C ASN A 179 -50.34 -37.33 40.80
N ARG A 180 -50.03 -36.03 40.60
CA ARG A 180 -50.26 -34.87 39.68
C ARG A 180 -48.94 -34.01 39.68
N GLY A 181 -48.70 -32.92 38.93
CA GLY A 181 -49.42 -32.25 37.83
C GLY A 181 -49.37 -30.69 37.90
N LEU A 182 -49.34 -30.03 36.72
CA LEU A 182 -49.64 -28.60 36.40
C LEU A 182 -48.58 -27.45 36.47
N ARG A 183 -48.15 -26.99 35.26
CA ARG A 183 -48.11 -25.58 34.73
C ARG A 183 -47.05 -24.56 35.27
N ARG A 184 -46.60 -23.48 34.55
CA ARG A 184 -46.61 -23.09 33.10
C ARG A 184 -45.74 -21.82 32.78
N ALA A 185 -44.86 -21.91 31.77
CA ALA A 185 -44.34 -20.94 30.77
C ALA A 185 -44.10 -19.40 30.98
N GLN A 186 -42.87 -18.97 30.61
CA GLN A 186 -42.44 -17.92 29.63
C GLN A 186 -42.43 -16.36 29.86
N THR A 187 -41.32 -15.77 29.36
CA THR A 187 -41.10 -14.45 28.67
C THR A 187 -41.16 -13.09 29.40
N GLY A 188 -40.20 -12.19 29.08
CA GLY A 188 -40.31 -10.73 29.28
C GLY A 188 -38.99 -9.92 29.37
N LEU A 189 -38.71 -9.06 28.37
CA LEU A 189 -37.84 -7.86 28.39
C LEU A 189 -38.74 -6.68 27.92
N PRO A 190 -38.50 -5.36 28.21
CA PRO A 190 -37.20 -4.69 28.00
C PRO A 190 -36.87 -3.41 28.84
N ALA A 191 -35.77 -2.74 28.45
CA ALA A 191 -35.54 -1.28 28.35
C ALA A 191 -35.39 -0.34 29.59
N SER A 192 -34.17 0.22 29.65
CA SER A 192 -33.82 1.67 29.77
C SER A 192 -34.03 2.51 31.04
N SER A 193 -32.99 3.33 31.27
CA SER A 193 -32.96 4.70 31.83
C SER A 193 -32.57 4.93 33.29
N ASP A 194 -31.68 5.93 33.42
CA ASP A 194 -31.39 6.86 34.52
C ASP A 194 -30.89 6.40 35.91
N ALA A 195 -29.86 7.13 36.34
CA ALA A 195 -29.40 7.32 37.73
C ALA A 195 -29.99 8.66 38.25
N PRO A 196 -29.58 9.29 39.38
CA PRO A 196 -28.61 8.87 40.40
C PRO A 196 -29.04 9.12 41.88
N SER A 197 -28.30 8.53 42.83
CA SER A 197 -28.04 9.07 44.19
C SER A 197 -26.85 8.29 44.78
N SER A 198 -25.71 8.89 45.14
CA SER A 198 -25.42 9.61 46.40
C SER A 198 -25.62 8.73 47.65
N SER A 199 -24.55 8.18 48.22
CA SER A 199 -23.80 8.72 49.39
C SER A 199 -24.37 8.21 50.73
N LEU A 200 -23.69 8.17 51.90
CA LEU A 200 -22.43 8.72 52.43
C LEU A 200 -21.63 7.60 53.18
N LEU A 201 -20.29 7.61 53.21
CA LEU A 201 -19.37 7.98 54.32
C LEU A 201 -19.55 7.29 55.70
N GLY A 202 -18.41 6.96 56.35
CA GLY A 202 -18.29 6.40 57.71
C GLY A 202 -17.53 5.05 57.71
N ALA A 203 -16.25 4.89 58.11
CA ALA A 203 -15.42 5.51 59.16
C ALA A 203 -15.85 5.09 60.60
N ASN A 204 -14.94 4.77 61.55
CA ASN A 204 -13.47 4.82 61.54
C ASN A 204 -12.84 3.94 62.67
N ALA A 205 -11.50 3.84 62.69
CA ALA A 205 -10.63 3.28 63.76
C ALA A 205 -10.72 1.76 64.05
N GLY A 206 -9.68 1.09 64.57
CA GLY A 206 -8.27 1.50 64.75
C GLY A 206 -7.52 0.66 65.80
N GLY A 207 -6.29 0.21 65.53
CA GLY A 207 -5.51 -0.61 66.49
C GLY A 207 -4.08 -0.91 66.01
N ARG A 208 -3.07 -0.58 66.82
CA ARG A 208 -1.63 -0.52 66.44
C ARG A 208 -0.89 -1.87 66.57
N PHE A 209 0.04 -2.12 65.65
CA PHE A 209 1.39 -2.71 65.85
C PHE A 209 1.54 -4.11 66.52
N LEU A 210 1.90 -5.14 65.74
CA LEU A 210 3.27 -5.73 65.64
C LEU A 210 3.26 -7.09 64.91
N GLY A 211 4.40 -7.44 64.29
CA GLY A 211 4.68 -8.78 63.73
C GLY A 211 4.29 -8.97 62.26
N ALA A 212 5.21 -9.53 61.48
CA ALA A 212 4.97 -9.89 60.08
C ALA A 212 4.81 -11.41 59.93
N PRO A 213 3.75 -11.86 59.26
CA PRO A 213 3.75 -13.16 58.58
C PRO A 213 3.34 -13.05 57.10
N ALA A 214 3.83 -14.02 56.30
CA ALA A 214 3.32 -14.49 55.00
C ALA A 214 2.76 -13.46 53.99
N ALA A 215 3.40 -13.35 52.82
CA ALA A 215 2.85 -12.62 51.67
C ALA A 215 1.56 -13.28 51.14
N SER A 216 0.41 -12.70 51.46
CA SER A 216 -0.90 -13.09 50.91
C SER A 216 -1.11 -12.56 49.49
N GLN A 217 -1.83 -13.33 48.68
CA GLN A 217 -1.95 -13.19 47.24
C GLN A 217 -2.86 -12.02 46.78
N ASP A 218 -2.44 -10.76 46.94
CA ASP A 218 -3.21 -9.59 46.44
C ASP A 218 -2.38 -8.41 45.87
N GLU A 219 -1.24 -8.69 45.23
CA GLU A 219 -0.48 -7.65 44.49
C GLU A 219 -1.19 -7.15 43.22
N LYS A 220 -2.24 -7.85 42.74
CA LYS A 220 -2.90 -7.61 41.45
C LYS A 220 -3.92 -6.47 41.46
N ARG A 221 -3.94 -5.62 42.50
CA ARG A 221 -4.89 -4.50 42.64
C ARG A 221 -4.27 -3.12 42.90
N ARG A 222 -2.95 -2.95 42.76
CA ARG A 222 -2.36 -1.60 42.72
C ARG A 222 -2.72 -0.89 41.42
N SER A 223 -3.08 0.39 41.51
CA SER A 223 -3.42 1.18 40.32
C SER A 223 -2.17 1.53 39.51
N PHE A 224 -2.30 1.72 38.19
CA PHE A 224 -1.17 2.12 37.34
C PHE A 224 -0.50 3.42 37.83
N ILE A 225 -1.31 4.37 38.31
CA ILE A 225 -0.87 5.65 38.88
C ILE A 225 -0.05 5.43 40.16
N GLU A 226 -0.51 4.55 41.04
CA GLU A 226 0.19 4.20 42.29
C GLU A 226 1.53 3.51 42.03
N ILE A 227 1.59 2.60 41.04
CA ILE A 227 2.83 1.96 40.60
C ILE A 227 3.80 3.01 40.04
N GLN A 228 3.32 3.92 39.19
CA GLN A 228 4.14 4.98 38.59
C GLN A 228 4.64 6.00 39.63
N GLN A 229 3.80 6.38 40.61
CA GLN A 229 4.20 7.25 41.72
C GLN A 229 5.19 6.55 42.68
N ALA A 230 5.06 5.24 42.90
CA ALA A 230 6.04 4.47 43.67
C ALA A 230 7.40 4.43 42.95
N GLN A 231 7.41 4.15 41.64
CA GLN A 231 8.63 4.17 40.82
C GLN A 231 9.28 5.55 40.76
N MET A 232 8.48 6.62 40.63
CA MET A 232 8.99 7.99 40.62
C MET A 232 9.64 8.37 41.96
N ARG A 233 9.02 8.02 43.09
CA ARG A 233 9.58 8.23 44.43
C ARG A 233 10.83 7.38 44.68
N GLU A 234 10.89 6.15 44.15
CA GLU A 234 12.07 5.28 44.22
C GLU A 234 13.23 5.83 43.37
N ALA A 235 12.93 6.39 42.18
CA ALA A 235 13.90 7.04 41.32
C ALA A 235 14.44 8.35 41.95
N GLU A 236 13.56 9.17 42.53
CA GLU A 236 13.93 10.38 43.28
C GLU A 236 14.81 10.03 44.50
N GLY A 237 14.42 9.03 45.29
CA GLY A 237 15.21 8.55 46.42
C GLY A 237 16.59 8.00 46.01
N ARG A 238 16.68 7.31 44.86
CA ARG A 238 17.96 6.87 44.27
C ARG A 238 18.81 8.04 43.77
N ALA A 239 18.20 9.03 43.11
CA ALA A 239 18.90 10.23 42.66
C ALA A 239 19.47 11.02 43.85
N PHE A 240 18.68 11.18 44.92
CA PHE A 240 19.13 11.83 46.16
C PHE A 240 20.24 11.03 46.85
N ALA A 241 20.11 9.72 47.00
CA ALA A 241 21.15 8.86 47.58
C ALA A 241 22.45 8.88 46.76
N ASN A 242 22.37 8.93 45.42
CA ASN A 242 23.53 9.07 44.54
C ASN A 242 24.17 10.46 44.65
N ALA A 243 23.36 11.54 44.74
CA ALA A 243 23.86 12.89 44.95
C ALA A 243 24.58 13.04 46.30
N VAL A 244 23.99 12.50 47.39
CA VAL A 244 24.63 12.45 48.71
C VAL A 244 25.94 11.64 48.67
N ARG A 245 25.97 10.51 47.98
CA ARG A 245 27.20 9.71 47.83
C ARG A 245 28.29 10.43 47.03
N ALA A 246 27.92 11.10 45.94
CA ALA A 246 28.84 11.93 45.15
C ALA A 246 29.39 13.12 45.95
N ALA A 247 28.54 13.78 46.74
CA ALA A 247 28.94 14.85 47.66
C ALA A 247 29.80 14.36 48.85
N SER A 248 29.79 13.06 49.16
CA SER A 248 30.55 12.46 50.27
C SER A 248 31.97 11.98 49.89
N GLY A 249 32.37 12.10 48.62
CA GLY A 249 33.79 11.99 48.21
C GLY A 249 34.47 10.61 48.31
N ASP A 250 33.72 9.52 48.55
CA ASP A 250 34.32 8.18 48.75
C ASP A 250 34.77 7.51 47.43
N HIS A 251 36.04 7.73 47.08
CA HIS A 251 36.73 7.08 45.96
C HIS A 251 37.60 5.88 46.42
N SER A 252 37.00 4.84 47.00
CA SER A 252 37.76 3.72 47.58
C SER A 252 37.37 2.28 47.17
N ASN A 253 37.02 2.00 45.89
CA ASN A 253 37.34 0.71 45.21
C ASN A 253 36.77 0.58 43.77
N GLN A 254 37.57 0.78 42.72
CA GLN A 254 37.35 0.08 41.42
C GLN A 254 38.58 -0.01 40.49
N HIS A 255 39.75 -0.43 41.02
CA HIS A 255 40.97 -0.61 40.22
C HIS A 255 41.66 -1.97 40.41
N GLN A 256 40.90 -3.06 40.19
CA GLN A 256 41.47 -4.37 39.87
C GLN A 256 40.77 -5.04 38.67
N HIS A 257 41.12 -4.59 37.45
CA HIS A 257 41.53 -5.55 36.41
C HIS A 257 42.44 -4.93 35.33
N ARG A 258 43.75 -5.04 35.59
CA ARG A 258 44.83 -5.12 34.58
C ARG A 258 44.59 -6.32 33.63
N ARG A 259 45.16 -6.43 32.41
CA ARG A 259 46.05 -5.58 31.55
C ARG A 259 46.11 -6.15 30.11
N MET A 260 46.98 -5.54 29.27
CA MET A 260 47.57 -5.95 27.97
C MET A 260 47.01 -5.18 26.77
N ASP A 261 47.79 -4.47 25.93
CA ASP A 261 49.26 -4.20 25.86
C ASP A 261 49.49 -2.74 25.40
N SER A 262 50.50 -1.96 25.87
CA SER A 262 51.95 -1.96 25.51
C SER A 262 52.24 -1.48 24.06
N LEU A 263 53.22 -0.61 23.73
CA LEU A 263 54.29 0.05 24.52
C LEU A 263 54.99 1.16 23.66
N SER A 264 55.28 2.36 24.21
CA SER A 264 56.40 3.31 23.88
C SER A 264 56.11 4.76 24.31
N THR A 265 57.06 5.70 24.49
CA THR A 265 58.36 5.71 25.22
C THR A 265 58.65 7.17 25.66
N SER A 266 59.18 7.41 26.88
CA SER A 266 59.64 8.72 27.41
C SER A 266 60.99 9.18 26.76
N PRO A 267 61.69 10.30 27.11
CA PRO A 267 61.84 11.02 28.40
C PRO A 267 61.64 12.57 28.28
N ASP A 268 61.88 13.46 29.25
CA ASP A 268 61.82 13.49 30.73
C ASP A 268 61.87 14.99 31.15
N GLN A 269 61.24 15.39 32.26
CA GLN A 269 61.89 16.26 33.27
C GLN A 269 61.09 16.45 34.57
N GLU A 270 61.81 16.21 35.66
CA GLU A 270 61.63 16.64 37.06
C GLU A 270 61.56 18.19 37.17
N VAL A 271 61.17 18.86 38.26
CA VAL A 271 60.70 18.57 39.64
C VAL A 271 59.94 19.85 40.10
N GLU A 272 58.94 19.89 40.99
CA GLU A 272 59.03 19.75 42.45
C GLU A 272 57.62 19.85 43.09
N SER A 273 57.49 19.56 44.38
CA SER A 273 56.34 19.95 45.24
C SER A 273 56.87 20.28 46.62
N PRO A 274 56.27 21.23 47.38
CA PRO A 274 55.56 20.76 48.58
C PRO A 274 54.42 21.67 49.12
N VAL A 275 53.86 21.22 50.25
CA VAL A 275 53.07 21.96 51.27
C VAL A 275 51.57 22.23 50.98
N THR A 276 50.72 21.36 51.52
CA THR A 276 49.44 21.76 52.13
C THR A 276 49.68 22.28 53.56
N PRO A 277 48.79 23.14 54.08
CA PRO A 277 48.08 22.71 55.28
C PRO A 277 46.59 23.11 55.32
N SER A 278 45.86 22.42 56.18
CA SER A 278 44.50 22.72 56.69
C SER A 278 44.47 22.26 58.17
N PRO A 279 43.46 22.56 59.00
CA PRO A 279 42.18 23.26 58.74
C PRO A 279 41.92 24.38 59.78
N ASP A 280 40.66 24.51 60.23
CA ASP A 280 40.15 25.27 61.40
C ASP A 280 40.06 26.82 61.28
N SER A 281 39.02 27.51 61.80
CA SER A 281 37.80 27.02 62.48
C SER A 281 36.64 28.06 62.44
N MET A 282 35.58 27.80 63.23
CA MET A 282 34.45 28.65 63.65
C MET A 282 33.07 28.49 62.95
N GLN A 283 32.01 28.68 63.76
CA GLN A 283 30.60 28.31 63.51
C GLN A 283 29.66 29.51 63.24
N PRO A 284 28.42 29.27 62.76
CA PRO A 284 27.49 30.33 62.34
C PRO A 284 26.49 30.81 63.42
N PRO A 285 25.95 32.03 63.27
CA PRO A 285 24.62 32.42 63.76
C PRO A 285 23.58 32.26 62.62
N GLN A 286 22.55 31.42 62.77
CA GLN A 286 21.27 31.73 63.45
C GLN A 286 20.34 32.67 62.65
N LEU A 287 19.42 32.07 61.88
CA LEU A 287 18.12 32.68 61.55
C LEU A 287 17.05 32.07 62.48
N GLN A 288 16.21 32.90 63.07
CA GLN A 288 15.24 32.50 64.09
C GLN A 288 14.01 31.78 63.50
N SER A 289 13.43 30.90 64.32
CA SER A 289 12.25 30.08 64.00
C SER A 289 10.92 30.80 64.36
N PRO A 290 9.73 30.29 63.97
CA PRO A 290 8.56 31.14 63.70
C PRO A 290 7.60 31.38 64.87
N ALA A 291 6.75 32.41 64.72
CA ALA A 291 5.52 32.62 65.49
C ALA A 291 4.26 32.28 64.64
N GLN A 292 3.13 32.02 65.29
CA GLN A 292 1.97 31.35 64.67
C GLN A 292 0.64 32.16 64.71
N PHE A 293 -0.19 31.90 63.69
CA PHE A 293 -1.66 31.99 63.59
C PHE A 293 -2.45 33.18 64.18
N ALA A 294 -3.15 33.91 63.30
CA ALA A 294 -4.47 34.49 63.58
C ALA A 294 -5.35 34.59 62.30
N ASN A 295 -6.66 34.39 62.47
CA ASN A 295 -7.72 34.09 61.47
C ASN A 295 -7.90 35.03 60.24
N PRO A 296 -8.57 34.55 59.16
CA PRO A 296 -8.95 35.36 57.99
C PRO A 296 -10.30 36.12 58.16
N PRO A 297 -10.45 37.32 57.58
CA PRO A 297 -11.74 38.00 57.37
C PRO A 297 -12.49 37.52 56.10
N PRO A 298 -13.79 37.87 55.91
CA PRO A 298 -14.75 36.99 55.21
C PRO A 298 -15.02 37.28 53.72
N LEU A 299 -15.64 36.28 53.08
CA LEU A 299 -16.22 36.30 51.73
C LEU A 299 -17.43 37.25 51.60
N PRO A 300 -17.46 38.15 50.58
CA PRO A 300 -18.69 38.79 50.11
C PRO A 300 -19.51 37.89 49.18
N THR A 301 -20.84 38.04 49.23
CA THR A 301 -21.84 37.28 48.45
C THR A 301 -21.88 37.63 46.96
N LYS A 302 -22.34 36.68 46.13
CA LYS A 302 -22.68 36.89 44.71
C LYS A 302 -23.77 37.97 44.53
N ALA A 303 -23.58 38.91 43.60
CA ALA A 303 -24.67 39.69 43.01
C ALA A 303 -24.35 40.18 41.58
N GLN A 304 -25.35 40.08 40.70
CA GLN A 304 -25.62 40.86 39.47
C GLN A 304 -24.46 41.23 38.50
N ARG A 305 -24.49 40.60 37.31
CA ARG A 305 -24.00 41.19 36.04
C ARG A 305 -25.10 42.09 35.44
N PRO A 306 -24.78 43.27 34.87
CA PRO A 306 -25.76 44.09 34.13
C PRO A 306 -26.35 43.36 32.90
N GLN A 307 -27.62 43.62 32.60
CA GLN A 307 -28.28 43.12 31.39
C GLN A 307 -28.02 44.03 30.18
N LEU A 308 -27.99 43.43 28.99
CA LEU A 308 -28.21 44.10 27.70
C LEU A 308 -29.22 43.27 26.90
N SER A 309 -30.03 43.94 26.10
CA SER A 309 -31.37 43.46 25.71
C SER A 309 -31.38 42.33 24.68
N GLN A 310 -32.28 41.37 24.87
CA GLN A 310 -32.69 40.41 23.84
C GLN A 310 -33.89 40.95 23.04
N MET A 311 -33.99 40.59 21.76
CA MET A 311 -35.23 40.66 20.98
C MET A 311 -35.79 39.25 20.72
N GLN A 312 -37.10 39.18 20.50
CA GLN A 312 -37.88 37.94 20.54
C GLN A 312 -37.90 37.16 19.21
N PRO A 313 -38.02 35.82 19.27
CA PRO A 313 -38.62 35.01 18.22
C PRO A 313 -40.12 34.76 18.47
N THR A 314 -40.90 34.60 17.39
CA THR A 314 -42.32 34.18 17.39
C THR A 314 -42.55 33.29 16.15
N SER A 315 -42.71 31.97 16.30
CA SER A 315 -43.99 31.20 16.21
C SER A 315 -44.72 31.29 14.85
N SER A 316 -45.22 30.21 14.24
CA SER A 316 -45.84 29.00 14.84
C SER A 316 -45.81 27.70 13.98
N ASP A 317 -46.12 26.58 14.65
CA ASP A 317 -46.41 25.17 14.23
C ASP A 317 -47.74 24.97 13.43
N PRO A 318 -48.25 23.74 13.06
CA PRO A 318 -47.69 22.35 13.08
C PRO A 318 -48.05 21.39 11.88
N ARG A 319 -47.41 20.20 11.87
CA ARG A 319 -47.80 18.79 11.49
C ARG A 319 -48.84 18.37 10.39
N GLU A 320 -48.57 17.13 9.91
CA GLU A 320 -49.48 16.07 9.36
C GLU A 320 -49.84 16.03 7.85
N SER A 321 -50.35 14.88 7.38
CA SER A 321 -50.35 14.38 5.97
C SER A 321 -51.54 13.43 5.69
N PRO A 322 -51.80 12.88 4.47
CA PRO A 322 -51.26 13.06 3.10
C PRO A 322 -52.42 13.52 2.14
N PRO A 323 -52.81 12.94 0.96
CA PRO A 323 -52.12 12.22 -0.15
C PRO A 323 -52.52 12.64 -1.61
N SER A 324 -51.83 12.04 -2.61
CA SER A 324 -52.32 11.63 -3.97
C SER A 324 -52.67 12.62 -5.12
N GLN A 325 -52.31 12.16 -6.34
CA GLN A 325 -52.84 12.46 -7.70
C GLN A 325 -52.50 13.76 -8.50
N ASN A 326 -52.02 13.49 -9.72
CA ASN A 326 -52.39 14.08 -11.03
C ASN A 326 -52.10 15.56 -11.42
N ALA A 327 -50.93 15.74 -12.06
CA ALA A 327 -50.79 16.04 -13.50
C ALA A 327 -50.86 17.49 -14.07
N TYR A 328 -50.42 17.57 -15.33
CA TYR A 328 -50.55 18.64 -16.35
C TYR A 328 -49.68 19.91 -16.32
N THR A 329 -48.63 19.86 -17.16
CA THR A 329 -48.20 20.87 -18.16
C THR A 329 -48.08 22.37 -17.79
N PRO A 330 -46.88 22.97 -17.92
CA PRO A 330 -46.75 24.42 -18.08
C PRO A 330 -47.03 24.85 -19.54
N THR A 331 -47.80 25.91 -19.72
CA THR A 331 -47.96 26.64 -21.00
C THR A 331 -47.43 28.07 -20.83
N SER A 332 -46.99 28.69 -21.91
CA SER A 332 -46.10 29.87 -21.97
C SER A 332 -46.82 31.23 -22.14
N GLN A 333 -46.03 32.28 -22.46
CA GLN A 333 -46.37 33.69 -22.78
C GLN A 333 -46.17 34.69 -21.62
N TYR A 334 -45.70 35.94 -21.79
CA TYR A 334 -45.19 36.73 -22.93
C TYR A 334 -44.40 37.94 -22.35
N SER A 335 -43.61 38.81 -23.03
CA SER A 335 -43.06 38.95 -24.40
C SER A 335 -41.99 40.08 -24.37
N ASN A 336 -41.03 40.15 -25.31
CA ASN A 336 -40.73 41.35 -26.15
C ASN A 336 -39.51 41.19 -27.09
N SER A 337 -39.44 42.06 -28.12
CA SER A 337 -38.55 42.05 -29.31
C SER A 337 -38.21 43.52 -29.69
N PRO A 338 -37.70 43.92 -30.90
CA PRO A 338 -37.20 43.21 -32.10
C PRO A 338 -35.71 43.63 -32.37
N GLU A 339 -35.06 43.65 -33.57
CA GLU A 339 -35.29 43.22 -34.96
C GLU A 339 -33.89 42.77 -35.53
N ARG A 340 -33.62 41.55 -36.05
CA ARG A 340 -33.76 41.02 -37.46
C ARG A 340 -32.80 41.74 -38.46
N LEU A 341 -32.31 41.12 -39.54
CA LEU A 341 -33.10 40.77 -40.74
C LEU A 341 -32.43 39.71 -41.67
N LYS A 342 -33.12 38.56 -41.85
CA LYS A 342 -33.34 37.81 -43.13
C LYS A 342 -32.09 37.19 -43.84
N ARG A 343 -32.16 36.16 -44.71
CA ARG A 343 -33.23 35.41 -45.42
C ARG A 343 -32.73 33.94 -45.62
N ALA A 344 -33.37 32.85 -45.19
CA ALA A 344 -34.58 32.14 -45.69
C ALA A 344 -34.45 31.58 -47.13
N GLN A 345 -35.00 30.42 -47.53
CA GLN A 345 -35.79 29.34 -46.85
C GLN A 345 -34.93 28.03 -46.82
N LYS A 346 -35.35 26.75 -46.77
CA LYS A 346 -36.60 25.92 -46.71
C LYS A 346 -36.13 24.55 -46.08
N ALA A 347 -36.82 23.66 -45.35
CA ALA A 347 -38.19 23.12 -45.33
C ALA A 347 -38.58 22.29 -46.59
N GLU A 348 -39.25 21.15 -46.53
CA GLU A 348 -39.81 20.31 -45.43
C GLU A 348 -39.01 18.95 -45.38
N ASN A 349 -39.37 17.81 -44.76
CA ASN A 349 -40.52 17.31 -43.97
C ASN A 349 -40.07 16.14 -43.04
N SER A 350 -40.99 15.35 -42.44
CA SER A 350 -40.70 14.07 -41.71
C SER A 350 -41.89 13.09 -41.82
N PRO A 351 -41.76 11.82 -41.37
CA PRO A 351 -42.28 11.47 -40.04
C PRO A 351 -41.42 10.47 -39.22
N ALA A 352 -41.81 10.23 -37.96
CA ALA A 352 -41.24 9.27 -37.02
C ALA A 352 -41.68 7.80 -37.33
N THR A 353 -41.25 6.71 -36.67
CA THR A 353 -41.07 6.52 -35.21
C THR A 353 -40.32 5.19 -34.88
N LEU A 354 -39.98 5.02 -33.58
CA LEU A 354 -39.64 3.79 -32.84
C LEU A 354 -38.18 3.31 -32.78
N TYR A 355 -37.82 2.86 -31.58
CA TYR A 355 -36.59 2.14 -31.24
C TYR A 355 -36.69 0.66 -31.64
N SER A 356 -35.60 0.08 -32.13
CA SER A 356 -35.20 -1.27 -31.77
C SER A 356 -33.69 -1.46 -31.94
N ALA A 357 -33.09 -2.35 -31.16
CA ALA A 357 -31.67 -2.66 -31.29
C ALA A 357 -31.45 -3.70 -32.40
N ALA A 358 -30.53 -3.42 -33.32
CA ALA A 358 -30.14 -4.35 -34.39
C ALA A 358 -28.62 -4.48 -34.48
N SER A 359 -28.14 -5.71 -34.65
CA SER A 359 -26.73 -6.07 -34.74
C SER A 359 -26.08 -5.57 -36.04
N SER A 360 -25.05 -4.74 -35.95
CA SER A 360 -24.26 -4.27 -37.08
C SER A 360 -23.03 -5.16 -37.37
N SER A 361 -23.24 -6.18 -38.19
CA SER A 361 -22.14 -7.03 -38.70
C SER A 361 -21.30 -6.26 -39.73
N PHE A 362 -20.07 -5.88 -39.38
CA PHE A 362 -19.15 -5.21 -40.32
C PHE A 362 -18.41 -6.22 -41.19
N HIS A 363 -18.61 -6.13 -42.52
CA HIS A 363 -17.77 -6.81 -43.50
C HIS A 363 -16.44 -6.05 -43.69
N LEU A 364 -15.32 -6.78 -43.74
CA LEU A 364 -14.03 -6.29 -44.22
C LEU A 364 -13.51 -7.21 -45.33
N PRO A 365 -13.04 -6.68 -46.48
CA PRO A 365 -12.42 -7.47 -47.53
C PRO A 365 -10.93 -7.69 -47.24
N PHE A 366 -10.41 -8.87 -47.58
CA PHE A 366 -8.96 -9.10 -47.66
C PHE A 366 -8.60 -9.91 -48.90
N ALA A 367 -8.02 -9.24 -49.90
CA ALA A 367 -7.37 -9.89 -51.02
C ALA A 367 -5.89 -10.12 -50.66
N ALA A 368 -5.47 -11.38 -50.60
CA ALA A 368 -4.08 -11.75 -50.33
C ALA A 368 -3.38 -12.19 -51.63
N SER A 369 -2.53 -11.32 -52.19
CA SER A 369 -1.74 -11.63 -53.38
C SER A 369 -0.72 -12.73 -53.12
N LYS A 370 -0.58 -13.69 -54.05
CA LYS A 370 0.55 -14.62 -54.11
C LYS A 370 1.46 -14.24 -55.28
N GLN A 371 2.74 -14.01 -54.99
CA GLN A 371 3.75 -13.85 -56.04
C GLN A 371 4.01 -15.21 -56.71
N GLY A 372 3.92 -15.25 -58.03
CA GLY A 372 4.41 -16.33 -58.89
C GLY A 372 5.25 -15.72 -60.00
N THR A 373 6.40 -16.33 -60.33
CA THR A 373 7.35 -15.76 -61.31
C THR A 373 7.42 -16.58 -62.60
N LYS A 374 7.62 -15.84 -63.69
CA LYS A 374 8.01 -16.25 -65.07
C LYS A 374 6.90 -16.41 -66.13
N LEU A 375 6.99 -15.49 -67.09
CA LEU A 375 6.66 -15.54 -68.53
C LEU A 375 6.12 -16.86 -69.13
N ALA A 376 5.03 -16.77 -69.89
CA ALA A 376 5.08 -16.75 -71.37
C ALA A 376 3.75 -16.28 -72.01
N GLU A 377 3.82 -15.80 -73.25
CA GLU A 377 2.79 -15.13 -74.05
C GLU A 377 1.97 -16.13 -74.91
N ARG A 378 0.63 -16.03 -74.94
CA ARG A 378 -0.25 -15.87 -76.15
C ARG A 378 -1.73 -16.22 -75.94
N ASP A 379 -2.57 -15.63 -76.80
CA ASP A 379 -4.03 -15.71 -76.84
C ASP A 379 -4.57 -17.00 -77.49
N TYR A 380 -5.76 -17.48 -77.09
CA TYR A 380 -7.01 -17.31 -77.88
C TYR A 380 -8.26 -17.92 -77.18
N ALA A 381 -9.43 -17.42 -77.60
CA ALA A 381 -10.76 -17.46 -76.98
C ALA A 381 -11.47 -18.83 -76.72
N SER A 382 -12.51 -18.72 -75.85
CA SER A 382 -13.76 -19.53 -75.79
C SER A 382 -13.77 -20.89 -75.05
N PRO A 383 -14.94 -21.34 -74.53
CA PRO A 383 -16.12 -20.60 -74.05
C PRO A 383 -16.44 -20.88 -72.56
N ALA A 384 -17.47 -20.22 -72.00
CA ALA A 384 -17.80 -20.31 -70.58
C ALA A 384 -18.59 -21.58 -70.19
N GLN A 385 -18.24 -22.18 -69.05
CA GLN A 385 -19.16 -22.95 -68.20
C GLN A 385 -19.31 -22.23 -66.86
N GLN A 386 -20.55 -21.98 -66.42
CA GLN A 386 -20.83 -21.32 -65.15
C GLN A 386 -20.70 -22.31 -63.99
N GLN A 387 -19.54 -22.35 -63.34
CA GLN A 387 -19.44 -22.84 -61.96
C GLN A 387 -19.57 -21.65 -61.01
N THR A 388 -20.64 -21.63 -60.22
CA THR A 388 -20.84 -20.63 -59.18
C THR A 388 -19.83 -20.83 -58.06
N ALA A 389 -18.98 -19.84 -57.82
CA ALA A 389 -18.05 -19.85 -56.71
C ALA A 389 -18.82 -19.72 -55.39
N ALA A 390 -19.02 -20.85 -54.69
CA ALA A 390 -19.59 -20.88 -53.34
C ALA A 390 -18.76 -20.01 -52.39
N SER A 391 -19.40 -19.33 -51.44
CA SER A 391 -18.67 -18.51 -50.47
C SER A 391 -17.79 -19.41 -49.61
N LEU A 392 -16.60 -18.93 -49.24
CA LEU A 392 -15.77 -19.62 -48.23
C LEU A 392 -16.53 -19.80 -46.91
N HIS A 393 -17.49 -18.93 -46.61
CA HIS A 393 -18.39 -19.09 -45.46
C HIS A 393 -19.33 -20.29 -45.63
N ASP A 394 -19.89 -20.50 -46.83
CA ASP A 394 -20.79 -21.62 -47.13
C ASP A 394 -20.04 -22.95 -47.11
N VAL A 395 -18.80 -22.97 -47.61
CA VAL A 395 -17.91 -24.14 -47.54
C VAL A 395 -17.58 -24.51 -46.09
N VAL A 396 -17.28 -23.53 -45.23
CA VAL A 396 -17.03 -23.76 -43.79
C VAL A 396 -18.31 -24.17 -43.06
N ALA A 397 -19.46 -23.60 -43.40
CA ALA A 397 -20.76 -23.99 -42.84
C ALA A 397 -21.12 -25.43 -43.23
N ALA A 398 -21.01 -25.79 -44.50
CA ALA A 398 -21.24 -27.14 -45.01
C ALA A 398 -20.31 -28.16 -44.34
N ALA A 399 -19.01 -27.86 -44.21
CA ALA A 399 -18.05 -28.70 -43.49
C ALA A 399 -18.37 -28.82 -41.99
N SER A 400 -18.98 -27.81 -41.38
CA SER A 400 -19.45 -27.87 -39.99
C SER A 400 -20.66 -28.80 -39.83
N GLU A 401 -21.59 -28.78 -40.79
CA GLU A 401 -22.79 -29.61 -40.77
C GLU A 401 -22.46 -31.07 -41.10
N ASP A 402 -21.60 -31.31 -42.09
CA ASP A 402 -21.03 -32.62 -42.41
C ASP A 402 -20.26 -33.22 -41.22
N ALA A 403 -19.50 -32.42 -40.47
CA ALA A 403 -18.87 -32.89 -39.23
C ALA A 403 -19.88 -33.23 -38.13
N MET A 404 -20.94 -32.44 -37.97
CA MET A 404 -22.01 -32.69 -37.00
C MET A 404 -22.83 -33.95 -37.38
N ASN A 405 -23.21 -34.08 -38.65
CA ASN A 405 -23.93 -35.24 -39.17
C ASN A 405 -23.11 -36.53 -39.05
N ALA A 406 -21.79 -36.47 -39.25
CA ALA A 406 -20.90 -37.61 -39.02
C ALA A 406 -20.86 -38.00 -37.53
N PHE A 407 -20.80 -37.04 -36.61
CA PHE A 407 -20.87 -37.30 -35.16
C PHE A 407 -22.20 -37.96 -34.76
N VAL A 408 -23.33 -37.42 -35.23
CA VAL A 408 -24.68 -37.93 -34.94
C VAL A 408 -24.87 -39.33 -35.52
N THR A 409 -24.50 -39.56 -36.78
CA THR A 409 -24.62 -40.86 -37.45
C THR A 409 -23.87 -41.96 -36.69
N ARG A 410 -22.66 -41.67 -36.21
CA ARG A 410 -21.80 -42.62 -35.47
C ARG A 410 -22.17 -42.79 -33.99
N THR A 411 -23.21 -42.09 -33.50
CA THR A 411 -23.69 -42.20 -32.11
C THR A 411 -25.19 -42.52 -32.00
N ARG A 412 -25.92 -42.52 -33.13
CA ARG A 412 -27.38 -42.73 -33.19
C ARG A 412 -27.83 -44.06 -32.60
N HIS A 413 -26.98 -45.09 -32.60
CA HIS A 413 -27.26 -46.41 -31.99
C HIS A 413 -27.47 -46.36 -30.47
N LEU A 414 -27.04 -45.27 -29.80
CA LEU A 414 -27.25 -45.07 -28.37
C LEU A 414 -28.59 -44.41 -28.03
N PHE A 415 -29.27 -43.79 -29.00
CA PHE A 415 -30.43 -42.91 -28.73
C PHE A 415 -31.62 -43.70 -28.16
N GLU A 416 -31.89 -44.90 -28.67
CA GLU A 416 -32.92 -45.79 -28.12
C GLU A 416 -32.57 -46.28 -26.70
N LEU A 417 -31.28 -46.49 -26.40
CA LEU A 417 -30.83 -46.82 -25.04
C LEU A 417 -31.04 -45.62 -24.09
N PHE A 418 -30.78 -44.39 -24.53
CA PHE A 418 -31.09 -43.19 -23.75
C PHE A 418 -32.60 -43.04 -23.54
N ARG A 419 -33.42 -43.25 -24.58
CA ARG A 419 -34.89 -43.21 -24.52
C ARG A 419 -35.43 -44.23 -23.53
N LEU A 420 -35.12 -45.51 -23.72
CA LEU A 420 -35.56 -46.62 -22.85
C LEU A 420 -35.15 -46.40 -21.39
N HIS A 421 -33.92 -45.93 -21.14
CA HIS A 421 -33.48 -45.69 -19.77
C HIS A 421 -34.11 -44.43 -19.16
N SER A 422 -34.27 -43.34 -19.91
CA SER A 422 -34.94 -42.13 -19.43
C SER A 422 -36.39 -42.42 -19.01
N GLU A 423 -37.18 -43.06 -19.87
CA GLU A 423 -38.57 -43.46 -19.62
C GLU A 423 -38.69 -44.38 -18.38
N SER A 424 -37.71 -45.27 -18.16
CA SER A 424 -37.68 -46.16 -16.98
C SER A 424 -37.51 -45.43 -15.63
N VAL A 425 -37.09 -44.16 -15.66
CA VAL A 425 -36.86 -43.32 -14.46
C VAL A 425 -37.90 -42.18 -14.38
N ARG A 426 -38.20 -41.55 -15.52
CA ARG A 426 -39.18 -40.46 -15.67
C ARG A 426 -39.60 -40.35 -17.15
N PRO A 427 -40.91 -40.40 -17.46
CA PRO A 427 -41.40 -40.17 -18.82
C PRO A 427 -41.00 -38.79 -19.36
N LEU A 428 -40.49 -38.73 -20.59
CA LEU A 428 -40.01 -37.50 -21.23
C LEU A 428 -41.13 -36.44 -21.29
N VAL A 429 -42.35 -36.87 -21.63
CA VAL A 429 -43.59 -36.07 -21.68
C VAL A 429 -43.99 -35.45 -20.32
N SER A 430 -43.36 -35.85 -19.21
CA SER A 430 -43.53 -35.23 -17.88
C SER A 430 -42.43 -34.23 -17.50
N SER A 431 -41.43 -34.04 -18.36
CA SER A 431 -40.32 -33.10 -18.16
C SER A 431 -40.63 -31.75 -18.78
N THR A 432 -40.12 -30.67 -18.18
CA THR A 432 -40.19 -29.33 -18.79
C THR A 432 -39.06 -29.12 -19.82
N PRO A 433 -39.22 -28.24 -20.82
CA PRO A 433 -38.15 -27.87 -21.76
C PRO A 433 -36.87 -27.38 -21.04
N GLN A 434 -37.02 -26.62 -19.94
CA GLN A 434 -35.89 -26.19 -19.11
C GLN A 434 -35.12 -27.36 -18.50
N GLN A 435 -35.81 -28.40 -18.01
CA GLN A 435 -35.17 -29.59 -17.43
C GLN A 435 -34.40 -30.39 -18.48
N LEU A 436 -34.95 -30.51 -19.70
CA LEU A 436 -34.27 -31.17 -20.83
C LEU A 436 -33.03 -30.38 -21.27
N ALA A 437 -33.17 -29.07 -21.48
CA ALA A 437 -32.06 -28.20 -21.87
C ALA A 437 -30.95 -28.16 -20.81
N ARG A 438 -31.31 -28.16 -19.51
CA ARG A 438 -30.35 -28.20 -18.39
C ARG A 438 -29.67 -29.57 -18.25
N ALA A 439 -30.40 -30.67 -18.46
CA ALA A 439 -29.81 -32.01 -18.48
C ALA A 439 -28.87 -32.19 -19.68
N ALA A 440 -29.22 -31.66 -20.85
CA ALA A 440 -28.36 -31.64 -22.02
C ALA A 440 -27.07 -30.84 -21.75
N LEU A 441 -27.18 -29.64 -21.18
CA LEU A 441 -26.04 -28.80 -20.81
C LEU A 441 -25.08 -29.50 -19.82
N TRP A 442 -25.63 -30.22 -18.84
CA TRP A 442 -24.85 -31.04 -17.91
C TRP A 442 -24.06 -32.14 -18.64
N TRP A 443 -24.70 -32.88 -19.56
CA TRP A 443 -24.03 -33.94 -20.32
C TRP A 443 -23.06 -33.39 -21.36
N PHE A 444 -23.34 -32.24 -21.98
CA PHE A 444 -22.39 -31.52 -22.84
C PHE A 444 -21.12 -31.16 -22.07
N LEU A 445 -21.26 -30.53 -20.90
CA LEU A 445 -20.12 -30.15 -20.05
C LEU A 445 -19.35 -31.39 -19.56
N THR A 446 -20.06 -32.44 -19.15
CA THR A 446 -19.47 -33.71 -18.69
C THR A 446 -18.68 -34.39 -19.81
N GLY A 447 -19.31 -34.66 -20.95
CA GLY A 447 -18.67 -35.30 -22.10
C GLY A 447 -17.54 -34.47 -22.70
N ARG A 448 -17.71 -33.14 -22.78
CA ARG A 448 -16.62 -32.24 -23.19
C ARG A 448 -15.43 -32.34 -22.25
N THR A 449 -15.61 -32.17 -20.94
CA THR A 449 -14.50 -32.21 -19.98
C THR A 449 -13.85 -33.60 -19.90
N ALA A 450 -14.62 -34.68 -20.02
CA ALA A 450 -14.08 -36.04 -20.12
C ALA A 450 -13.21 -36.22 -21.39
N LEU A 451 -13.67 -35.71 -22.55
CA LEU A 451 -12.91 -35.75 -23.80
C LEU A 451 -11.63 -34.90 -23.73
N GLU A 452 -11.70 -33.71 -23.13
CA GLU A 452 -10.54 -32.83 -22.89
C GLU A 452 -9.46 -33.53 -22.04
N VAL A 453 -9.87 -34.30 -21.03
CA VAL A 453 -8.94 -35.11 -20.21
C VAL A 453 -8.39 -36.30 -21.00
N ALA A 454 -9.25 -37.07 -21.68
CA ALA A 454 -8.83 -38.26 -22.43
C ALA A 454 -7.88 -37.95 -23.60
N ILE A 455 -8.00 -36.79 -24.24
CA ILE A 455 -7.09 -36.34 -25.32
C ILE A 455 -5.77 -35.78 -24.76
N ARG A 456 -5.77 -35.18 -23.57
CA ARG A 456 -4.54 -34.66 -22.91
C ARG A 456 -3.70 -35.78 -22.28
N ASP A 457 -4.35 -36.81 -21.73
CA ASP A 457 -3.69 -38.00 -21.22
C ASP A 457 -2.95 -38.75 -22.34
N ARG A 458 -1.71 -39.16 -22.06
CA ARG A 458 -0.81 -39.83 -23.02
C ARG A 458 -0.52 -41.26 -22.53
N PRO A 459 -1.43 -42.21 -22.77
CA PRO A 459 -1.34 -43.56 -22.22
C PRO A 459 -0.11 -44.31 -22.74
N SER A 460 0.74 -44.76 -21.81
CA SER A 460 2.07 -45.36 -22.07
C SER A 460 2.10 -46.88 -21.98
N THR A 461 1.05 -47.51 -21.44
CA THR A 461 0.87 -48.96 -21.36
C THR A 461 -0.41 -49.39 -22.09
N PRO A 462 -0.52 -50.62 -22.61
CA PRO A 462 -1.74 -51.11 -23.27
C PRO A 462 -2.99 -51.03 -22.37
N GLU A 463 -2.83 -51.27 -21.07
CA GLU A 463 -3.90 -51.14 -20.07
C GLU A 463 -4.38 -49.68 -19.93
N SER A 464 -3.45 -48.72 -19.95
CA SER A 464 -3.81 -47.29 -19.94
C SER A 464 -4.46 -46.86 -21.25
N GLN A 465 -4.07 -47.44 -22.40
CA GLN A 465 -4.69 -47.19 -23.70
C GLN A 465 -6.15 -47.65 -23.70
N MET A 466 -6.41 -48.90 -23.29
CA MET A 466 -7.77 -49.43 -23.17
C MET A 466 -8.66 -48.58 -22.24
N LYS A 467 -8.14 -48.16 -21.07
CA LYS A 467 -8.87 -47.27 -20.14
C LYS A 467 -9.15 -45.89 -20.76
N ASN A 468 -8.18 -45.33 -21.46
CA ASN A 468 -8.31 -44.03 -22.12
C ASN A 468 -9.32 -44.09 -23.28
N ASP A 469 -9.34 -45.18 -24.07
CA ASP A 469 -10.33 -45.37 -25.13
C ASP A 469 -11.76 -45.64 -24.60
N MET A 470 -11.90 -46.36 -23.48
CA MET A 470 -13.19 -46.43 -22.76
C MET A 470 -13.65 -45.05 -22.28
N ALA A 471 -12.74 -44.21 -21.78
CA ALA A 471 -13.06 -42.82 -21.40
C ALA A 471 -13.47 -41.96 -22.61
N LYS A 472 -12.86 -42.16 -23.80
CA LYS A 472 -13.34 -41.53 -25.05
C LYS A 472 -14.75 -42.00 -25.43
N GLN A 473 -15.02 -43.30 -25.38
CA GLN A 473 -16.37 -43.85 -25.67
C GLN A 473 -17.44 -43.26 -24.74
N GLN A 474 -17.14 -43.17 -23.43
CA GLN A 474 -18.02 -42.52 -22.47
C GLN A 474 -18.24 -41.04 -22.80
N ALA A 475 -17.17 -40.30 -23.09
CA ALA A 475 -17.26 -38.89 -23.46
C ALA A 475 -18.10 -38.66 -24.72
N TYR A 476 -17.98 -39.53 -25.73
CA TYR A 476 -18.84 -39.50 -26.92
C TYR A 476 -20.30 -39.81 -26.60
N ALA A 477 -20.57 -40.77 -25.70
CA ALA A 477 -21.92 -41.08 -25.25
C ALA A 477 -22.56 -39.90 -24.50
N ASP A 478 -21.82 -39.19 -23.64
CA ASP A 478 -22.33 -38.02 -22.93
C ASP A 478 -22.58 -36.81 -23.85
N LEU A 479 -21.70 -36.58 -24.84
CA LEU A 479 -21.98 -35.60 -25.90
C LEU A 479 -23.21 -36.00 -26.74
N ALA A 480 -23.42 -37.30 -26.97
CA ALA A 480 -24.60 -37.82 -27.67
C ALA A 480 -25.89 -37.67 -26.85
N LYS A 481 -25.87 -37.89 -25.52
CA LYS A 481 -26.99 -37.58 -24.61
C LYS A 481 -27.41 -36.12 -24.76
N SER A 482 -26.45 -35.19 -24.82
CA SER A 482 -26.76 -33.76 -25.02
C SER A 482 -27.39 -33.45 -26.36
N TYR A 483 -27.03 -34.15 -27.44
CA TYR A 483 -27.65 -33.93 -28.75
C TYR A 483 -29.08 -34.46 -28.76
N TRP A 484 -29.25 -35.73 -28.37
CA TRP A 484 -30.55 -36.41 -28.34
C TRP A 484 -31.59 -35.69 -27.46
N LEU A 485 -31.17 -35.18 -26.29
CA LEU A 485 -32.03 -34.38 -25.42
C LEU A 485 -32.52 -33.05 -26.03
N LEU A 486 -31.78 -32.48 -27.00
CA LEU A 486 -32.06 -31.15 -27.57
C LEU A 486 -32.73 -31.21 -28.95
N GLU A 487 -32.37 -32.18 -29.80
CA GLU A 487 -32.86 -32.27 -31.18
C GLU A 487 -33.91 -33.35 -31.39
N GLU A 488 -34.09 -34.30 -30.45
CA GLU A 488 -35.14 -35.32 -30.55
C GLU A 488 -36.13 -35.22 -29.37
N ALA A 489 -35.67 -35.28 -28.11
CA ALA A 489 -36.56 -35.31 -26.95
C ALA A 489 -37.23 -33.96 -26.61
N LEU A 490 -36.53 -32.82 -26.74
CA LEU A 490 -37.11 -31.51 -26.45
C LEU A 490 -38.20 -31.10 -27.46
N PRO A 491 -38.01 -31.28 -28.80
CA PRO A 491 -39.08 -31.09 -29.77
C PRO A 491 -40.32 -31.96 -29.49
N GLU A 492 -40.14 -33.26 -29.22
CA GLU A 492 -41.26 -34.17 -28.90
C GLU A 492 -42.10 -33.68 -27.71
N VAL A 493 -41.46 -33.13 -26.68
CA VAL A 493 -42.14 -32.57 -25.51
C VAL A 493 -42.86 -31.26 -25.80
N VAL A 494 -42.31 -30.39 -26.65
CA VAL A 494 -42.97 -29.14 -27.08
C VAL A 494 -44.15 -29.43 -28.02
N GLU A 495 -43.96 -30.32 -29.00
CA GLU A 495 -44.99 -30.74 -29.96
C GLU A 495 -46.14 -31.51 -29.29
N SER A 496 -45.90 -32.15 -28.14
CA SER A 496 -46.96 -32.77 -27.32
C SER A 496 -48.02 -31.78 -26.80
N GLY A 497 -47.78 -30.47 -26.90
CA GLY A 497 -48.69 -29.41 -26.49
C GLY A 497 -48.87 -29.25 -24.96
N ARG A 498 -48.14 -30.05 -24.15
CA ARG A 498 -48.26 -30.04 -22.68
C ARG A 498 -47.37 -29.02 -21.98
N SER A 499 -46.35 -28.50 -22.66
CA SER A 499 -45.47 -27.45 -22.16
C SER A 499 -45.48 -26.24 -23.11
N PRO A 500 -45.45 -24.99 -22.61
CA PRO A 500 -45.31 -23.81 -23.46
C PRO A 500 -43.91 -23.73 -24.07
N VAL A 501 -43.77 -23.01 -25.18
CA VAL A 501 -42.48 -22.71 -25.81
C VAL A 501 -41.66 -21.80 -24.88
N ASP A 502 -40.59 -22.35 -24.33
CA ASP A 502 -39.70 -21.66 -23.41
C ASP A 502 -38.52 -21.02 -24.16
N LYS A 503 -38.43 -19.68 -24.10
CA LYS A 503 -37.40 -18.90 -24.80
C LYS A 503 -35.99 -19.08 -24.22
N GLU A 504 -35.88 -19.41 -22.95
CA GLU A 504 -34.60 -19.65 -22.28
C GLU A 504 -34.08 -21.04 -22.63
N ALA A 505 -34.94 -22.06 -22.60
CA ALA A 505 -34.61 -23.41 -23.04
C ALA A 505 -34.21 -23.45 -24.53
N GLU A 506 -34.90 -22.71 -25.40
CA GLU A 506 -34.56 -22.61 -26.82
C GLU A 506 -33.24 -21.83 -27.05
N SER A 507 -32.99 -20.77 -26.28
CA SER A 507 -31.70 -20.05 -26.31
C SER A 507 -30.54 -20.93 -25.85
N ALA A 508 -30.75 -21.73 -24.79
CA ALA A 508 -29.79 -22.73 -24.33
C ALA A 508 -29.56 -23.81 -25.41
N ARG A 509 -30.63 -24.37 -26.00
CA ARG A 509 -30.57 -25.34 -27.11
C ARG A 509 -29.69 -24.82 -28.25
N ALA A 510 -30.01 -23.65 -28.81
CA ALA A 510 -29.27 -23.07 -29.92
C ALA A 510 -27.78 -22.85 -29.57
N THR A 511 -27.48 -22.42 -28.35
CA THR A 511 -26.11 -22.19 -27.86
C THR A 511 -25.33 -23.49 -27.69
N ILE A 512 -25.94 -24.53 -27.12
CA ILE A 512 -25.32 -25.85 -26.89
C ILE A 512 -25.08 -26.55 -28.24
N VAL A 513 -26.07 -26.57 -29.14
CA VAL A 513 -25.94 -27.20 -30.46
C VAL A 513 -24.92 -26.47 -31.34
N SER A 514 -24.85 -25.13 -31.28
CA SER A 514 -23.77 -24.36 -31.90
C SER A 514 -22.39 -24.73 -31.34
N SER A 515 -22.29 -24.96 -30.03
CA SER A 515 -21.06 -25.38 -29.35
C SER A 515 -20.66 -26.82 -29.72
N LEU A 516 -21.63 -27.74 -29.82
CA LEU A 516 -21.41 -29.12 -30.22
C LEU A 516 -21.01 -29.25 -31.70
N ARG A 517 -21.63 -28.47 -32.60
CA ARG A 517 -21.23 -28.36 -34.01
C ARG A 517 -19.76 -27.89 -34.16
N LYS A 518 -19.35 -26.88 -33.37
CA LYS A 518 -17.94 -26.42 -33.32
C LYS A 518 -17.01 -27.51 -32.79
N LEU A 519 -17.40 -28.23 -31.75
CA LEU A 519 -16.64 -29.34 -31.17
C LEU A 519 -16.49 -30.48 -32.19
N ALA A 520 -17.57 -30.90 -32.84
CA ALA A 520 -17.58 -31.94 -33.88
C ALA A 520 -16.70 -31.57 -35.09
N MET A 521 -16.73 -30.32 -35.55
CA MET A 521 -15.79 -29.82 -36.57
C MET A 521 -14.33 -29.94 -36.09
N SER A 522 -14.04 -29.53 -34.85
CA SER A 522 -12.69 -29.65 -34.28
C SER A 522 -12.25 -31.11 -34.18
N MET A 523 -13.12 -32.01 -33.73
CA MET A 523 -12.91 -33.46 -33.67
C MET A 523 -12.63 -34.06 -35.05
N LYS A 524 -13.41 -33.70 -36.08
CA LYS A 524 -13.20 -34.16 -37.47
C LYS A 524 -11.86 -33.69 -38.01
N ARG A 525 -11.51 -32.42 -37.80
CA ARG A 525 -10.23 -31.81 -38.19
C ARG A 525 -9.00 -32.49 -37.55
N ASN A 526 -9.15 -33.11 -36.39
CA ASN A 526 -8.05 -33.72 -35.62
C ASN A 526 -8.12 -35.26 -35.57
N GLY A 527 -9.05 -35.90 -36.29
CA GLY A 527 -9.17 -37.36 -36.33
C GLY A 527 -9.81 -38.01 -35.10
N PHE A 528 -10.43 -37.22 -34.20
CA PHE A 528 -11.03 -37.69 -32.95
C PHE A 528 -12.57 -37.62 -32.97
N LEU A 529 -13.20 -37.91 -34.12
CA LEU A 529 -14.62 -38.28 -34.14
C LEU A 529 -14.82 -39.66 -33.49
N PRO A 530 -16.07 -39.99 -33.09
CA PRO A 530 -16.42 -41.37 -32.74
C PRO A 530 -16.03 -42.35 -33.86
N PRO A 531 -15.74 -43.63 -33.55
CA PRO A 531 -15.48 -44.66 -34.56
C PRO A 531 -16.70 -44.87 -35.47
N GLU A 532 -16.49 -45.40 -36.68
CA GLU A 532 -17.59 -45.78 -37.59
C GLU A 532 -18.25 -47.09 -37.17
N GLU A 533 -17.52 -47.96 -36.49
CA GLU A 533 -18.07 -49.13 -35.81
C GLU A 533 -18.73 -48.73 -34.49
N ALA A 534 -19.97 -49.17 -34.28
CA ALA A 534 -20.74 -48.91 -33.07
C ALA A 534 -20.10 -49.59 -31.85
N PHE A 535 -19.53 -48.79 -30.93
CA PHE A 535 -19.02 -49.31 -29.67
C PHE A 535 -20.14 -49.85 -28.77
N LEU A 536 -19.81 -50.86 -27.97
CA LEU A 536 -20.79 -51.68 -27.24
C LEU A 536 -21.63 -50.86 -26.25
N PRO A 537 -22.97 -50.90 -26.32
CA PRO A 537 -23.86 -50.23 -25.37
C PRO A 537 -23.70 -50.65 -23.89
N GLN A 538 -22.91 -51.69 -23.61
CA GLN A 538 -22.60 -52.18 -22.26
C GLN A 538 -21.37 -51.51 -21.62
N THR A 539 -20.50 -50.83 -22.40
CA THR A 539 -19.27 -50.19 -21.88
C THR A 539 -19.46 -48.74 -21.47
N VAL A 540 -20.65 -48.16 -21.68
CA VAL A 540 -20.96 -46.75 -21.42
C VAL A 540 -22.12 -46.57 -20.45
N ASP A 541 -22.05 -45.51 -19.65
CA ASP A 541 -23.11 -45.14 -18.74
C ASP A 541 -24.35 -44.64 -19.48
N ARG A 542 -25.45 -45.38 -19.31
CA ARG A 542 -26.77 -45.08 -19.84
C ARG A 542 -27.53 -43.98 -19.08
N THR A 543 -27.08 -43.51 -17.91
CA THR A 543 -27.89 -42.56 -17.13
C THR A 543 -28.14 -41.25 -17.88
N VAL A 544 -29.38 -40.80 -17.84
CA VAL A 544 -29.83 -39.51 -18.42
C VAL A 544 -30.17 -38.54 -17.28
N TRP A 545 -30.92 -39.02 -16.29
CA TRP A 545 -31.28 -38.30 -15.08
C TRP A 545 -30.32 -38.67 -13.94
N VAL A 546 -29.57 -37.70 -13.44
CA VAL A 546 -28.76 -37.85 -12.23
C VAL A 546 -29.70 -37.94 -11.02
N SER A 547 -29.44 -38.89 -10.11
CA SER A 547 -30.27 -39.07 -8.92
C SER A 547 -29.98 -38.00 -7.87
N TYR A 548 -31.05 -37.42 -7.31
CA TYR A 548 -30.98 -36.47 -6.20
C TYR A 548 -31.97 -36.88 -5.10
N PRO A 549 -31.65 -36.67 -3.81
CA PRO A 549 -32.60 -36.87 -2.73
C PRO A 549 -33.78 -35.88 -2.84
N PRO A 550 -34.98 -36.24 -2.35
CA PRO A 550 -36.11 -35.32 -2.31
C PRO A 550 -35.82 -34.17 -1.33
N LEU A 551 -35.90 -32.93 -1.82
CA LEU A 551 -35.70 -31.71 -1.04
C LEU A 551 -37.05 -30.99 -0.86
N SER A 552 -37.28 -30.41 0.31
CA SER A 552 -38.43 -29.53 0.54
C SER A 552 -38.22 -28.15 -0.11
N GLN A 553 -39.30 -27.44 -0.44
CA GLN A 553 -39.23 -26.13 -1.09
C GLN A 553 -38.36 -25.13 -0.31
N ASP A 554 -38.47 -25.08 1.02
CA ASP A 554 -37.57 -24.33 1.92
C ASP A 554 -36.07 -24.57 1.67
N ILE A 555 -35.68 -25.82 1.42
CA ILE A 555 -34.28 -26.22 1.23
C ILE A 555 -33.84 -25.84 -0.19
N THR A 556 -34.69 -26.06 -1.20
CA THR A 556 -34.41 -25.64 -2.57
C THR A 556 -34.25 -24.11 -2.66
N SER A 557 -35.13 -23.33 -2.02
CA SER A 557 -35.00 -21.87 -1.96
C SER A 557 -33.69 -21.42 -1.30
N LEU A 558 -33.25 -22.11 -0.24
CA LEU A 558 -31.99 -21.85 0.45
C LEU A 558 -30.76 -22.17 -0.44
N LEU A 559 -30.80 -23.31 -1.16
CA LEU A 559 -29.78 -23.74 -2.11
C LEU A 559 -29.74 -22.94 -3.42
N CYS A 560 -30.79 -22.14 -3.67
CA CYS A 560 -30.86 -21.15 -4.75
C CYS A 560 -30.70 -19.70 -4.22
N GLY A 561 -30.09 -19.50 -3.05
CA GLY A 561 -29.69 -18.19 -2.53
C GLY A 561 -30.83 -17.28 -2.02
N SER A 562 -32.08 -17.73 -2.02
CA SER A 562 -33.23 -16.90 -1.61
C SER A 562 -33.29 -16.76 -0.08
N SER A 563 -33.09 -15.54 0.41
CA SER A 563 -33.04 -15.21 1.84
C SER A 563 -34.40 -15.15 2.55
N SER A 564 -35.52 -15.17 1.81
CA SER A 564 -36.88 -15.09 2.35
C SER A 564 -37.75 -16.27 1.93
N ALA A 565 -38.26 -17.01 2.92
CA ALA A 565 -39.28 -18.05 2.72
C ALA A 565 -40.70 -17.49 2.50
N LEU A 566 -40.89 -16.16 2.61
CA LEU A 566 -42.19 -15.48 2.51
C LEU A 566 -42.45 -14.85 1.13
N ALA A 567 -41.50 -14.94 0.19
CA ALA A 567 -41.64 -14.42 -1.17
C ALA A 567 -42.49 -15.34 -2.08
N GLN A 568 -43.77 -15.54 -1.71
CA GLN A 568 -44.67 -16.47 -2.41
C GLN A 568 -45.38 -15.91 -3.67
N SER A 569 -45.08 -14.66 -4.08
CA SER A 569 -45.79 -13.98 -5.18
C SER A 569 -44.88 -13.59 -6.35
N HIS A 570 -44.89 -14.42 -7.39
CA HIS A 570 -44.35 -14.21 -8.75
C HIS A 570 -42.81 -14.15 -8.92
N ALA A 571 -42.36 -14.78 -10.01
CA ALA A 571 -41.00 -14.80 -10.56
C ALA A 571 -39.88 -15.26 -9.59
N THR A 572 -39.48 -16.53 -9.73
CA THR A 572 -38.22 -17.04 -9.17
C THR A 572 -37.03 -16.26 -9.70
N SER A 573 -36.35 -15.49 -8.85
CA SER A 573 -35.06 -14.85 -9.15
C SER A 573 -33.91 -15.87 -9.09
N GLY A 574 -34.04 -16.98 -9.82
CA GLY A 574 -32.98 -17.97 -10.01
C GLY A 574 -32.04 -17.58 -11.15
N MET A 575 -30.86 -18.19 -11.19
CA MET A 575 -29.94 -18.05 -12.33
C MET A 575 -30.48 -18.79 -13.53
N THR A 576 -30.33 -18.22 -14.72
CA THR A 576 -30.67 -18.90 -15.98
C THR A 576 -29.83 -20.17 -16.18
N ILE A 577 -30.28 -21.04 -17.08
CA ILE A 577 -29.59 -22.29 -17.49
C ILE A 577 -28.13 -22.01 -17.86
N LEU A 578 -27.85 -20.93 -18.61
CA LEU A 578 -26.51 -20.57 -19.07
C LEU A 578 -25.69 -19.76 -18.05
N GLU A 579 -26.30 -19.07 -17.09
CA GLU A 579 -25.56 -18.42 -15.98
C GLU A 579 -25.15 -19.44 -14.93
N SER A 580 -26.03 -20.40 -14.61
CA SER A 580 -25.77 -21.42 -13.60
C SER A 580 -24.84 -22.55 -14.08
N LEU A 581 -24.78 -22.81 -15.40
CA LEU A 581 -23.86 -23.76 -16.03
C LEU A 581 -23.16 -23.11 -17.26
N PRO A 582 -22.24 -22.14 -17.05
CA PRO A 582 -21.66 -21.33 -18.12
C PRO A 582 -20.82 -22.16 -19.11
N LEU A 583 -21.05 -21.98 -20.41
CA LEU A 583 -20.35 -22.70 -21.49
C LEU A 583 -18.97 -22.12 -21.81
N ALA A 584 -18.84 -20.80 -21.82
CA ALA A 584 -17.64 -20.03 -22.14
C ALA A 584 -17.76 -18.62 -21.51
N ASP A 585 -16.90 -17.68 -21.90
CA ASP A 585 -17.14 -16.25 -21.67
C ASP A 585 -18.47 -15.80 -22.32
N SER A 586 -19.14 -14.86 -21.68
CA SER A 586 -20.30 -14.14 -22.21
C SER A 586 -19.99 -12.64 -22.37
N THR A 587 -20.93 -11.89 -22.94
CA THR A 587 -20.87 -10.41 -23.00
C THR A 587 -20.93 -9.74 -21.61
N THR A 588 -21.30 -10.48 -20.56
CA THR A 588 -21.50 -9.96 -19.19
C THR A 588 -20.57 -10.58 -18.15
N THR A 589 -19.99 -11.76 -18.41
CA THR A 589 -19.17 -12.52 -17.45
C THR A 589 -18.00 -13.22 -18.14
N PHE A 590 -16.83 -13.23 -17.50
CA PHE A 590 -15.74 -14.14 -17.85
C PHE A 590 -15.91 -15.48 -17.12
N CYS A 591 -15.57 -16.58 -17.79
CA CYS A 591 -15.54 -17.93 -17.24
C CYS A 591 -14.10 -18.45 -17.23
N PHE A 592 -13.60 -18.89 -16.07
CA PHE A 592 -12.19 -19.26 -15.88
C PHE A 592 -11.98 -20.78 -15.79
N ALA A 593 -12.84 -21.47 -15.05
CA ALA A 593 -12.75 -22.91 -14.85
C ALA A 593 -14.10 -23.51 -14.42
N ARG A 594 -14.26 -24.82 -14.60
CA ARG A 594 -15.40 -25.60 -14.14
C ARG A 594 -14.91 -26.95 -13.65
N PHE A 595 -15.50 -27.45 -12.57
CA PHE A 595 -15.18 -28.74 -11.97
C PHE A 595 -16.46 -29.48 -11.59
N GLN A 596 -16.49 -30.80 -11.78
CA GLN A 596 -17.47 -31.63 -11.08
C GLN A 596 -17.05 -31.74 -9.60
N VAL A 597 -18.01 -31.62 -8.69
CA VAL A 597 -17.80 -31.62 -7.24
C VAL A 597 -18.94 -32.35 -6.53
N ASP A 598 -18.61 -32.95 -5.40
CA ASP A 598 -19.57 -33.65 -4.55
C ASP A 598 -20.01 -32.71 -3.42
N ALA A 599 -21.22 -32.15 -3.50
CA ALA A 599 -21.76 -31.32 -2.43
C ALA A 599 -22.55 -32.17 -1.41
N PHE A 600 -22.37 -31.87 -0.13
CA PHE A 600 -23.07 -32.51 0.98
C PHE A 600 -23.78 -31.45 1.81
N LEU A 601 -25.12 -31.43 1.78
CA LEU A 601 -25.94 -30.57 2.64
C LEU A 601 -26.12 -31.23 4.02
N MET A 602 -25.90 -30.47 5.08
CA MET A 602 -26.02 -30.87 6.48
C MET A 602 -26.78 -29.82 7.29
N GLU A 603 -27.44 -30.25 8.36
CA GLU A 603 -28.05 -29.38 9.39
C GLU A 603 -27.11 -29.35 10.61
N GLN A 604 -26.83 -28.17 11.15
CA GLN A 604 -25.86 -27.98 12.24
C GLN A 604 -26.26 -28.77 13.49
N GLY A 605 -25.35 -29.60 14.01
CA GLY A 605 -25.64 -30.55 15.10
C GLY A 605 -26.32 -31.85 14.68
N ARG A 606 -26.52 -32.08 13.37
CA ARG A 606 -27.08 -33.30 12.76
C ARG A 606 -26.24 -33.80 11.58
N GLU A 607 -24.93 -33.58 11.64
CA GLU A 607 -23.94 -33.88 10.58
C GLU A 607 -23.97 -35.33 10.06
N ALA A 608 -24.43 -36.29 10.87
CA ALA A 608 -24.65 -37.68 10.44
C ALA A 608 -25.67 -37.81 9.29
N ARG A 609 -26.62 -36.86 9.14
CA ARG A 609 -27.68 -36.86 8.11
C ARG A 609 -27.31 -35.99 6.90
N ARG A 610 -26.12 -36.22 6.34
CA ARG A 610 -25.64 -35.58 5.11
C ARG A 610 -26.44 -36.02 3.88
N LEU A 611 -26.93 -35.05 3.09
CA LEU A 611 -27.59 -35.27 1.80
C LEU A 611 -26.59 -35.03 0.66
N TYR A 612 -26.34 -36.07 -0.15
CA TYR A 612 -25.44 -36.01 -1.30
C TYR A 612 -26.11 -35.33 -2.51
N LEU A 613 -25.39 -34.38 -3.11
CA LEU A 613 -25.83 -33.52 -4.21
C LEU A 613 -24.69 -33.36 -5.23
N PRO A 614 -24.57 -34.21 -6.26
CA PRO A 614 -23.56 -34.04 -7.31
C PRO A 614 -23.79 -32.73 -8.07
N CYS A 615 -22.75 -31.91 -8.21
CA CYS A 615 -22.84 -30.57 -8.80
C CYS A 615 -21.67 -30.26 -9.75
N PHE A 616 -21.85 -29.26 -10.61
CA PHE A 616 -20.72 -28.48 -11.15
C PHE A 616 -20.45 -27.27 -10.26
N LEU A 617 -19.18 -26.93 -10.10
CA LEU A 617 -18.71 -25.67 -9.52
C LEU A 617 -17.95 -24.88 -10.60
N SER A 618 -18.46 -23.71 -10.95
CA SER A 618 -17.91 -22.83 -11.98
C SER A 618 -17.28 -21.58 -11.37
N ILE A 619 -16.10 -21.18 -11.86
CA ILE A 619 -15.45 -19.90 -11.50
C ILE A 619 -15.76 -18.88 -12.58
N THR A 620 -16.49 -17.82 -12.22
CA THR A 620 -16.80 -16.69 -13.11
C THR A 620 -16.37 -15.35 -12.49
N ARG A 621 -16.37 -14.29 -13.30
CA ARG A 621 -16.25 -12.91 -12.84
C ARG A 621 -17.11 -12.00 -13.72
N PRO A 622 -18.05 -11.20 -13.18
CA PRO A 622 -18.77 -10.21 -13.98
C PRO A 622 -17.82 -9.21 -14.66
N GLN A 623 -18.21 -8.69 -15.82
CA GLN A 623 -17.50 -7.57 -16.46
C GLN A 623 -17.86 -6.21 -15.83
N THR A 624 -18.83 -6.20 -14.91
CA THR A 624 -19.33 -5.04 -14.16
C THR A 624 -18.72 -4.90 -12.75
N GLN A 625 -18.10 -5.95 -12.22
CA GLN A 625 -17.57 -6.00 -10.85
C GLN A 625 -16.19 -6.68 -10.81
N PRO A 626 -15.28 -6.27 -9.92
CA PRO A 626 -13.93 -6.82 -9.87
C PRO A 626 -13.86 -8.18 -9.17
N ASP A 627 -14.88 -8.57 -8.39
CA ASP A 627 -14.86 -9.79 -7.57
C ASP A 627 -15.21 -11.05 -8.35
N ILE A 628 -14.44 -12.11 -8.11
CA ILE A 628 -14.78 -13.45 -8.61
C ILE A 628 -16.03 -14.01 -7.91
N VAL A 629 -16.69 -14.93 -8.60
CA VAL A 629 -17.90 -15.62 -8.16
C VAL A 629 -17.69 -17.11 -8.34
N PHE A 630 -18.09 -17.92 -7.36
CA PHE A 630 -18.27 -19.35 -7.54
C PHE A 630 -19.75 -19.68 -7.67
N ILE A 631 -20.09 -20.50 -8.66
CA ILE A 631 -21.46 -20.91 -8.98
C ILE A 631 -21.56 -22.43 -8.82
N LEU A 632 -22.30 -22.90 -7.82
CA LEU A 632 -22.55 -24.32 -7.55
C LEU A 632 -23.93 -24.70 -8.10
N ALA A 633 -23.98 -25.65 -9.03
CA ALA A 633 -25.18 -25.97 -9.80
C ALA A 633 -25.40 -27.47 -10.00
N SER A 634 -26.63 -27.93 -9.75
CA SER A 634 -27.06 -29.32 -10.02
C SER A 634 -27.73 -29.47 -11.38
N GLN A 635 -27.75 -30.70 -11.92
CA GLN A 635 -28.44 -31.03 -13.19
C GLN A 635 -29.94 -30.71 -13.11
N ASN A 636 -30.61 -31.05 -12.00
CA ASN A 636 -32.05 -30.87 -11.85
C ASN A 636 -32.47 -29.42 -11.48
N GLY A 637 -31.51 -28.52 -11.22
CA GLY A 637 -31.78 -27.14 -10.82
C GLY A 637 -32.14 -26.94 -9.35
N ALA A 638 -32.13 -27.98 -8.53
CA ALA A 638 -32.39 -27.89 -7.08
C ALA A 638 -31.21 -27.29 -6.28
N VAL A 639 -30.04 -27.10 -6.91
CA VAL A 639 -28.92 -26.31 -6.40
C VAL A 639 -28.57 -25.24 -7.44
N GLN A 640 -28.57 -23.97 -7.01
CA GLN A 640 -28.14 -22.80 -7.79
C GLN A 640 -27.49 -21.78 -6.84
N LEU A 641 -26.40 -22.16 -6.16
CA LEU A 641 -25.81 -21.35 -5.10
C LEU A 641 -24.69 -20.46 -5.65
N GLN A 642 -24.81 -19.14 -5.46
CA GLN A 642 -23.80 -18.16 -5.86
C GLN A 642 -23.01 -17.68 -4.63
N ILE A 643 -21.70 -17.95 -4.60
CA ILE A 643 -20.77 -17.49 -3.56
C ILE A 643 -19.99 -16.29 -4.10
N SER A 644 -19.99 -15.16 -3.40
CA SER A 644 -19.43 -13.90 -3.91
C SER A 644 -19.03 -12.91 -2.79
N GLY A 645 -18.62 -11.69 -3.14
CA GLY A 645 -18.51 -10.58 -2.17
C GLY A 645 -19.85 -9.93 -1.79
N ASN A 646 -20.95 -10.27 -2.46
CA ASN A 646 -22.22 -9.55 -2.37
C ASN A 646 -23.29 -10.32 -1.57
N LYS A 647 -23.65 -9.76 -0.41
CA LYS A 647 -24.63 -10.31 0.56
C LYS A 647 -26.07 -10.38 0.02
N ASN A 648 -26.37 -9.73 -1.11
CA ASN A 648 -27.70 -9.73 -1.72
C ASN A 648 -27.91 -10.88 -2.73
N THR A 649 -26.84 -11.59 -3.14
CA THR A 649 -26.90 -12.63 -4.19
C THR A 649 -26.67 -14.06 -3.69
N GLY A 650 -26.28 -14.24 -2.42
CA GLY A 650 -26.00 -15.54 -1.83
C GLY A 650 -24.95 -15.44 -0.72
N PRO A 651 -24.36 -16.58 -0.30
CA PRO A 651 -23.34 -16.59 0.74
C PRO A 651 -22.09 -15.79 0.39
N VAL A 652 -21.47 -15.20 1.41
CA VAL A 652 -20.23 -14.42 1.27
C VAL A 652 -18.99 -15.19 1.69
N TRP A 653 -17.83 -14.71 1.25
CA TRP A 653 -16.53 -15.29 1.57
C TRP A 653 -16.25 -15.44 3.09
N GLU A 654 -16.88 -14.63 3.95
CA GLU A 654 -16.84 -14.74 5.42
C GLU A 654 -17.52 -16.03 5.96
N GLU A 655 -18.44 -16.60 5.20
CA GLU A 655 -19.20 -17.81 5.53
C GLU A 655 -18.51 -19.09 5.04
N VAL A 656 -17.51 -18.95 4.18
CA VAL A 656 -16.68 -20.04 3.63
C VAL A 656 -15.59 -20.45 4.62
N ARG A 657 -15.28 -21.75 4.71
CA ARG A 657 -14.08 -22.28 5.40
C ARG A 657 -13.35 -23.28 4.50
N TRP A 658 -12.03 -23.15 4.41
CA TRP A 658 -11.18 -23.97 3.53
C TRP A 658 -10.45 -25.05 4.31
N HIS A 659 -10.60 -26.32 3.94
CA HIS A 659 -10.02 -27.47 4.63
C HIS A 659 -9.03 -28.22 3.70
N PRO A 660 -7.74 -27.82 3.67
CA PRO A 660 -6.79 -28.32 2.68
C PRO A 660 -6.50 -29.82 2.80
N GLU A 661 -6.43 -30.35 4.02
CA GLU A 661 -6.18 -31.77 4.30
C GLU A 661 -7.14 -32.71 3.56
N ASN A 662 -8.41 -32.28 3.43
CA ASN A 662 -9.49 -33.06 2.80
C ASN A 662 -9.81 -32.60 1.37
N CYS A 663 -9.09 -31.60 0.83
CA CYS A 663 -9.41 -30.96 -0.46
C CYS A 663 -10.89 -30.49 -0.58
N ASN A 664 -11.46 -29.95 0.49
CA ASN A 664 -12.86 -29.51 0.52
C ASN A 664 -13.05 -28.15 1.23
N PHE A 665 -14.23 -27.56 1.07
CA PHE A 665 -14.60 -26.31 1.73
C PHE A 665 -16.05 -26.32 2.22
N GLU A 666 -16.30 -25.76 3.41
CA GLU A 666 -17.63 -25.55 3.97
C GLU A 666 -18.18 -24.20 3.55
N VAL A 667 -19.47 -24.12 3.24
CA VAL A 667 -20.24 -22.89 3.08
C VAL A 667 -21.36 -22.91 4.12
N ARG A 668 -21.34 -21.99 5.08
CA ARG A 668 -22.45 -21.80 6.03
C ARG A 668 -23.60 -21.08 5.32
N LEU A 669 -24.82 -21.56 5.55
CA LEU A 669 -26.06 -21.00 5.01
C LEU A 669 -26.97 -20.49 6.15
N PRO A 670 -27.95 -19.62 5.84
CA PRO A 670 -29.00 -19.26 6.79
C PRO A 670 -29.71 -20.47 7.41
N ARG A 671 -30.38 -20.25 8.54
CA ARG A 671 -31.15 -21.27 9.31
C ARG A 671 -30.33 -22.44 9.85
N GLY A 672 -28.98 -22.34 9.87
CA GLY A 672 -28.10 -23.36 10.47
C GLY A 672 -27.78 -24.53 9.54
N PHE A 673 -27.90 -24.35 8.22
CA PHE A 673 -27.45 -25.34 7.25
C PHE A 673 -25.99 -25.11 6.84
N ILE A 674 -25.31 -26.19 6.43
CA ILE A 674 -23.94 -26.16 5.94
C ILE A 674 -23.87 -26.99 4.65
N VAL A 675 -23.24 -26.46 3.61
CA VAL A 675 -22.89 -27.22 2.40
C VAL A 675 -21.39 -27.45 2.40
N LEU A 676 -20.98 -28.71 2.52
CA LEU A 676 -19.59 -29.13 2.33
C LEU A 676 -19.38 -29.47 0.86
N VAL A 677 -18.48 -28.77 0.17
CA VAL A 677 -18.15 -29.02 -1.23
C VAL A 677 -16.83 -29.77 -1.31
N GLN A 678 -16.90 -31.06 -1.66
CA GLN A 678 -15.75 -31.95 -1.83
C GLN A 678 -15.24 -31.87 -3.28
N CYS A 679 -13.94 -31.61 -3.42
CA CYS A 679 -13.29 -31.42 -4.71
C CYS A 679 -12.18 -32.46 -4.95
N THR A 680 -11.74 -32.60 -6.20
CA THR A 680 -10.44 -33.23 -6.51
C THR A 680 -9.29 -32.31 -6.09
N GLN A 681 -8.10 -32.86 -5.87
CA GLN A 681 -6.92 -32.08 -5.45
C GLN A 681 -6.57 -30.94 -6.42
N GLN A 682 -6.69 -31.20 -7.74
CA GLN A 682 -6.48 -30.19 -8.78
C GLN A 682 -7.54 -29.08 -8.70
N ALA A 683 -8.83 -29.45 -8.62
CA ALA A 683 -9.92 -28.49 -8.52
C ALA A 683 -9.79 -27.62 -7.27
N TYR A 684 -9.57 -28.23 -6.09
CA TYR A 684 -9.38 -27.54 -4.82
C TYR A 684 -8.23 -26.52 -4.89
N SER A 685 -7.08 -26.94 -5.42
CA SER A 685 -5.92 -26.06 -5.60
C SER A 685 -6.25 -24.88 -6.53
N THR A 686 -6.89 -25.12 -7.67
CA THR A 686 -7.25 -24.04 -8.61
C THR A 686 -8.26 -23.06 -8.01
N LEU A 687 -9.31 -23.55 -7.36
CA LEU A 687 -10.33 -22.73 -6.68
C LEU A 687 -9.70 -21.84 -5.61
N ARG A 688 -8.91 -22.45 -4.72
CA ARG A 688 -8.27 -21.74 -3.61
C ARG A 688 -7.27 -20.69 -4.10
N ASN A 689 -6.41 -21.04 -5.05
CA ASN A 689 -5.42 -20.12 -5.61
C ASN A 689 -6.09 -18.94 -6.33
N MET A 690 -7.18 -19.15 -7.07
CA MET A 690 -7.96 -18.07 -7.70
C MET A 690 -8.54 -17.11 -6.66
N TYR A 691 -9.13 -17.64 -5.59
CA TYR A 691 -9.68 -16.84 -4.50
C TYR A 691 -8.61 -16.05 -3.74
N GLU A 692 -7.56 -16.72 -3.26
CA GLU A 692 -6.48 -16.08 -2.50
C GLU A 692 -5.73 -15.03 -3.36
N PHE A 693 -5.51 -15.30 -4.65
CA PHE A 693 -4.94 -14.32 -5.57
C PHE A 693 -5.86 -13.11 -5.78
N SER A 694 -7.16 -13.32 -6.02
CA SER A 694 -8.11 -12.22 -6.24
C SER A 694 -8.24 -11.33 -5.01
N ALA A 695 -8.40 -11.93 -3.83
CA ALA A 695 -8.47 -11.20 -2.57
C ALA A 695 -7.16 -10.42 -2.31
N LYS A 696 -5.99 -11.03 -2.56
CA LYS A 696 -4.69 -10.38 -2.40
C LYS A 696 -4.50 -9.21 -3.36
N VAL A 697 -4.86 -9.33 -4.64
CA VAL A 697 -4.77 -8.23 -5.61
C VAL A 697 -5.67 -7.07 -5.18
N HIS A 698 -6.94 -7.33 -4.87
CA HIS A 698 -7.88 -6.27 -4.47
C HIS A 698 -7.53 -5.61 -3.15
N SER A 699 -6.96 -6.35 -2.18
CA SER A 699 -6.48 -5.80 -0.92
C SER A 699 -5.40 -4.70 -1.10
N SER A 700 -4.70 -4.67 -2.23
CA SER A 700 -3.69 -3.64 -2.51
C SER A 700 -4.26 -2.24 -2.78
N LEU A 701 -5.56 -2.14 -3.13
CA LEU A 701 -6.30 -0.89 -3.29
C LEU A 701 -6.85 -0.31 -1.97
N TYR A 702 -6.48 -0.91 -0.83
CA TYR A 702 -6.82 -0.43 0.51
C TYR A 702 -5.55 -0.01 1.26
N PRO A 703 -5.64 0.92 2.24
CA PRO A 703 -4.50 1.34 3.04
C PRO A 703 -4.03 0.22 3.98
N ARG A 704 -2.72 0.15 4.19
CA ARG A 704 -2.09 -0.68 5.22
C ARG A 704 -2.06 0.02 6.57
N GLN A 705 -1.51 -0.66 7.58
CA GLN A 705 -0.94 0.01 8.75
C GLN A 705 0.11 1.03 8.27
N ASP A 706 0.15 2.21 8.90
CA ASP A 706 0.92 3.42 8.52
C ASP A 706 0.48 4.18 7.25
N GLU A 707 -0.60 3.79 6.57
CA GLU A 707 -1.04 4.42 5.30
C GLU A 707 -2.37 5.19 5.38
N SER A 708 -2.45 6.31 4.65
CA SER A 708 -3.69 7.04 4.37
C SER A 708 -3.93 7.14 2.85
N CYS A 709 -5.16 6.85 2.40
CA CYS A 709 -5.53 6.94 0.98
C CYS A 709 -5.87 8.39 0.60
N ILE A 710 -5.02 9.05 -0.19
CA ILE A 710 -5.16 10.48 -0.54
C ILE A 710 -5.76 10.72 -1.94
N PHE A 711 -5.68 9.73 -2.83
CA PHE A 711 -6.29 9.74 -4.17
C PHE A 711 -6.70 8.33 -4.60
N ARG A 712 -7.88 8.19 -5.20
CA ARG A 712 -8.34 6.96 -5.89
C ARG A 712 -9.12 7.38 -7.15
N SER A 713 -8.94 6.65 -8.25
CA SER A 713 -9.55 6.93 -9.56
C SER A 713 -9.63 5.66 -10.43
N THR A 714 -10.29 5.76 -11.59
CA THR A 714 -10.25 4.76 -12.67
C THR A 714 -9.58 5.38 -13.91
N LEU A 715 -8.39 4.89 -14.25
CA LEU A 715 -7.61 5.33 -15.41
C LEU A 715 -8.29 4.92 -16.72
N ARG A 716 -8.29 5.80 -17.73
CA ARG A 716 -8.71 5.46 -19.11
C ARG A 716 -7.86 4.33 -19.67
N ALA A 717 -6.55 4.40 -19.44
CA ALA A 717 -5.58 3.38 -19.82
C ALA A 717 -4.39 3.37 -18.85
N PHE A 718 -3.77 2.20 -18.72
CA PHE A 718 -2.55 2.01 -17.93
C PHE A 718 -1.56 1.10 -18.68
N GLN A 719 -0.27 1.46 -18.64
CA GLN A 719 0.83 0.66 -19.18
C GLN A 719 1.92 0.50 -18.12
N TYR A 720 2.46 -0.72 -18.02
CA TYR A 720 3.49 -1.09 -17.05
C TYR A 720 4.70 -1.69 -17.76
N PHE A 721 5.81 -0.95 -17.76
CA PHE A 721 7.08 -1.35 -18.37
C PHE A 721 8.06 -1.77 -17.28
N ASP A 722 8.45 -3.04 -17.28
CA ASP A 722 9.43 -3.63 -16.36
C ASP A 722 10.71 -4.01 -17.13
N ASN A 723 11.87 -3.90 -16.48
CA ASN A 723 13.17 -4.22 -17.05
C ASN A 723 13.42 -5.74 -17.16
N ASP A 724 12.62 -6.59 -16.52
CA ASP A 724 12.62 -8.05 -16.74
C ASP A 724 11.72 -8.41 -17.94
N PRO A 725 12.28 -8.88 -19.09
CA PRO A 725 11.48 -9.24 -20.26
C PRO A 725 10.56 -10.46 -20.04
N GLN A 726 10.84 -11.30 -19.04
CA GLN A 726 10.02 -12.47 -18.69
C GLN A 726 8.94 -12.16 -17.67
N SER A 727 8.94 -10.95 -17.08
CA SER A 727 7.93 -10.49 -16.13
C SER A 727 6.52 -10.58 -16.72
N ARG A 728 5.61 -11.14 -15.91
CA ARG A 728 4.16 -11.25 -16.19
C ARG A 728 3.33 -10.60 -15.07
N GLN A 729 3.90 -9.64 -14.34
CA GLN A 729 3.22 -8.97 -13.22
C GLN A 729 2.00 -8.15 -13.66
N PHE A 730 2.03 -7.65 -14.90
CA PHE A 730 0.96 -6.90 -15.53
C PHE A 730 0.98 -7.15 -17.05
N PRO A 731 -0.13 -7.00 -17.79
CA PRO A 731 -0.11 -6.92 -19.25
C PRO A 731 0.87 -5.88 -19.78
N LYS A 732 1.57 -6.21 -20.88
CA LYS A 732 2.51 -5.29 -21.56
C LYS A 732 1.82 -4.30 -22.50
N GLU A 733 0.53 -4.51 -22.75
CA GLU A 733 -0.31 -3.68 -23.62
C GLU A 733 -1.16 -2.71 -22.80
N SER A 734 -1.63 -1.65 -23.47
CA SER A 734 -2.45 -0.59 -22.88
C SER A 734 -3.76 -1.16 -22.30
N THR A 735 -3.85 -1.25 -20.97
CA THR A 735 -4.98 -1.89 -20.29
C THR A 735 -6.00 -0.84 -19.85
N PRO A 736 -7.26 -0.88 -20.32
CA PRO A 736 -8.25 0.16 -20.03
C PRO A 736 -8.90 0.00 -18.65
N ASN A 737 -9.50 1.09 -18.16
CA ASN A 737 -10.35 1.14 -16.97
C ASN A 737 -9.69 0.58 -15.69
N CYS A 738 -8.39 0.77 -15.51
CA CYS A 738 -7.67 0.26 -14.33
C CYS A 738 -7.94 1.13 -13.11
N GLU A 739 -8.22 0.52 -11.95
CA GLU A 739 -8.33 1.26 -10.69
C GLU A 739 -6.94 1.62 -10.16
N ILE A 740 -6.76 2.89 -9.79
CA ILE A 740 -5.54 3.42 -9.16
C ILE A 740 -5.85 3.93 -7.75
N ALA A 741 -4.95 3.67 -6.79
CA ALA A 741 -4.95 4.33 -5.49
C ALA A 741 -3.53 4.80 -5.10
N LEU A 742 -3.45 6.03 -4.58
CA LEU A 742 -2.25 6.65 -4.00
C LEU A 742 -2.42 6.72 -2.49
N PHE A 743 -1.45 6.15 -1.78
CA PHE A 743 -1.37 6.19 -0.32
C PHE A 743 -0.16 7.01 0.10
N GLU A 744 -0.35 7.90 1.08
CA GLU A 744 0.76 8.49 1.82
C GLU A 744 1.12 7.57 2.99
N ARG A 745 2.42 7.38 3.25
CA ARG A 745 2.91 6.66 4.44
C ARG A 745 3.30 7.65 5.52
N VAL A 746 2.81 7.42 6.72
CA VAL A 746 2.84 8.38 7.82
C VAL A 746 3.27 7.69 9.11
N PHE A 747 4.42 8.11 9.64
CA PHE A 747 4.93 7.67 10.94
C PHE A 747 4.58 8.70 12.00
N ARG A 748 4.00 8.27 13.12
CA ARG A 748 3.74 9.14 14.29
C ARG A 748 4.74 8.83 15.39
N GLU A 749 5.51 9.83 15.77
CA GLU A 749 6.42 9.79 16.91
C GLU A 749 5.74 10.37 18.15
N GLY A 750 5.82 9.67 19.29
CA GLY A 750 5.44 10.22 20.59
C GLY A 750 6.66 10.82 21.28
N ALA A 751 6.92 12.12 21.08
CA ALA A 751 8.01 12.83 21.75
C ALA A 751 7.51 13.51 23.04
N ALA A 752 8.43 13.80 23.97
CA ALA A 752 8.12 14.47 25.24
C ALA A 752 7.62 15.92 25.05
N THR A 753 7.92 16.53 23.91
CA THR A 753 7.46 17.87 23.49
C THR A 753 6.08 17.85 22.83
N GLY A 754 5.56 16.68 22.45
CA GLY A 754 4.30 16.50 21.73
C GLY A 754 4.35 15.34 20.73
N PRO A 755 3.21 14.88 20.20
CA PRO A 755 3.19 13.99 19.05
C PRO A 755 3.70 14.72 17.80
N ARG A 756 4.52 14.05 16.98
CA ARG A 756 4.98 14.57 15.68
C ARG A 756 4.65 13.59 14.55
N THR A 757 4.13 14.10 13.44
CA THR A 757 3.74 13.32 12.26
C THR A 757 4.75 13.51 11.12
N TYR A 758 5.34 12.41 10.66
CA TYR A 758 6.39 12.39 9.64
C TYR A 758 5.99 11.62 8.38
N HIS A 759 6.20 12.23 7.22
CA HIS A 759 6.01 11.59 5.92
C HIS A 759 7.09 10.52 5.67
N LYS A 760 6.72 9.36 5.12
CA LYS A 760 7.60 8.21 4.84
C LYS A 760 7.49 7.71 3.40
N GLY A 761 7.14 8.61 2.48
CA GLY A 761 6.99 8.31 1.06
C GLY A 761 5.55 7.98 0.67
N TYR A 762 5.38 7.56 -0.58
CA TYR A 762 4.08 7.16 -1.13
C TYR A 762 4.08 5.70 -1.59
N ARG A 763 2.87 5.16 -1.73
CA ARG A 763 2.60 3.88 -2.39
C ARG A 763 1.55 4.08 -3.48
N ILE A 764 1.84 3.59 -4.69
CA ILE A 764 0.88 3.59 -5.81
C ILE A 764 0.48 2.14 -6.08
N ALA A 765 -0.80 1.82 -5.92
CA ALA A 765 -1.38 0.56 -6.37
C ALA A 765 -2.20 0.78 -7.64
N VAL A 766 -2.08 -0.13 -8.61
CA VAL A 766 -2.92 -0.16 -9.81
C VAL A 766 -3.39 -1.60 -10.07
N VAL A 767 -4.69 -1.78 -10.31
CA VAL A 767 -5.32 -3.09 -10.59
C VAL A 767 -6.11 -3.03 -11.89
N THR A 768 -6.05 -4.12 -12.67
CA THR A 768 -6.80 -4.26 -13.93
C THR A 768 -8.31 -4.09 -13.74
N GLY A 769 -8.96 -3.30 -14.59
CA GLY A 769 -10.41 -3.09 -14.55
C GLY A 769 -11.25 -4.37 -14.77
N PRO A 770 -12.53 -4.36 -14.37
CA PRO A 770 -13.39 -5.56 -14.42
C PRO A 770 -13.66 -6.08 -15.84
N ARG A 771 -13.43 -5.27 -16.89
CA ARG A 771 -13.51 -5.67 -18.30
C ARG A 771 -12.26 -6.40 -18.83
N THR A 772 -11.18 -6.50 -18.06
CA THR A 772 -9.94 -7.17 -18.48
C THR A 772 -9.88 -8.58 -17.90
N LYS A 773 -10.07 -9.63 -18.72
CA LYS A 773 -10.19 -11.04 -18.25
C LYS A 773 -9.08 -11.43 -17.25
N THR A 774 -7.83 -11.19 -17.63
CA THR A 774 -6.66 -11.38 -16.76
C THR A 774 -6.65 -10.37 -15.61
N LEU A 775 -6.89 -10.83 -14.38
CA LEU A 775 -6.66 -10.02 -13.19
C LEU A 775 -5.15 -9.82 -12.98
N SER A 776 -4.70 -8.58 -12.79
CA SER A 776 -3.32 -8.26 -12.45
C SER A 776 -3.25 -7.00 -11.58
N GLY A 777 -2.18 -6.89 -10.79
CA GLY A 777 -1.99 -5.79 -9.85
C GLY A 777 -0.52 -5.46 -9.62
N VAL A 778 -0.19 -4.18 -9.69
CA VAL A 778 1.15 -3.63 -9.40
C VAL A 778 1.08 -2.71 -8.19
N ASN A 779 2.18 -2.65 -7.45
CA ASN A 779 2.26 -1.90 -6.20
C ASN A 779 3.68 -1.34 -6.07
N GLN A 780 3.83 -0.03 -6.26
CA GLN A 780 5.12 0.66 -6.35
C GLN A 780 5.33 1.58 -5.15
N MET A 781 6.57 1.61 -4.64
CA MET A 781 6.95 2.41 -3.49
C MET A 781 7.80 3.61 -3.93
N TYR A 782 7.51 4.78 -3.38
CA TYR A 782 8.23 6.02 -3.62
C TYR A 782 8.79 6.55 -2.29
N PRO A 783 9.93 6.03 -1.81
CA PRO A 783 10.52 6.46 -0.54
C PRO A 783 11.16 7.86 -0.65
N PRO A 784 11.22 8.64 0.45
CA PRO A 784 11.81 9.98 0.46
C PRO A 784 13.29 10.05 0.03
N GLN A 785 13.99 8.91 0.06
CA GLN A 785 15.40 8.79 -0.31
C GLN A 785 15.65 8.76 -1.83
N THR A 786 14.61 8.58 -2.65
CA THR A 786 14.75 8.46 -4.12
C THR A 786 14.00 9.58 -4.84
N PRO A 787 14.63 10.32 -5.79
CA PRO A 787 13.94 11.35 -6.57
C PRO A 787 12.80 10.77 -7.42
N ILE A 788 11.60 11.34 -7.31
CA ILE A 788 10.44 10.96 -8.12
C ILE A 788 10.65 11.49 -9.54
N GLN A 789 10.90 10.59 -10.50
CA GLN A 789 11.04 10.95 -11.91
C GLN A 789 9.70 10.84 -12.63
N PHE A 790 9.24 11.95 -13.20
CA PHE A 790 7.92 12.04 -13.84
C PHE A 790 7.96 12.75 -15.20
N GLY A 791 7.00 12.44 -16.08
CA GLY A 791 6.84 13.12 -17.36
C GLY A 791 5.37 13.34 -17.68
N PHE A 792 5.00 14.53 -18.17
CA PHE A 792 3.67 14.75 -18.72
C PHE A 792 3.65 14.32 -20.18
N LEU A 793 2.74 13.39 -20.49
CA LEU A 793 2.55 12.79 -21.80
C LEU A 793 1.09 12.98 -22.24
N ARG A 794 0.80 12.59 -23.48
CA ARG A 794 -0.57 12.30 -23.91
C ARG A 794 -0.65 10.90 -24.52
N SER A 795 -1.83 10.27 -24.41
CA SER A 795 -2.09 8.97 -25.05
C SER A 795 -2.19 9.13 -26.58
N GLU A 796 -2.21 8.01 -27.31
CA GLU A 796 -2.53 8.01 -28.75
C GLU A 796 -3.93 8.59 -29.05
N ALA A 797 -4.86 8.50 -28.08
CA ALA A 797 -6.19 9.12 -28.12
C ALA A 797 -6.20 10.58 -27.59
N ASN A 798 -5.03 11.20 -27.40
CA ASN A 798 -4.83 12.56 -26.90
C ASN A 798 -5.27 12.78 -25.42
N ASP A 799 -5.49 11.69 -24.65
CA ASP A 799 -5.81 11.77 -23.22
C ASP A 799 -4.61 12.32 -22.41
N PRO A 800 -4.83 13.09 -21.34
CA PRO A 800 -3.75 13.55 -20.46
C PRO A 800 -3.14 12.38 -19.68
N ALA A 801 -1.81 12.24 -19.76
CA ALA A 801 -1.09 11.13 -19.16
C ALA A 801 0.11 11.55 -18.28
N LEU A 802 0.44 10.71 -17.31
CA LEU A 802 1.59 10.84 -16.42
C LEU A 802 2.49 9.61 -16.53
N SER A 803 3.72 9.83 -16.97
CA SER A 803 4.85 8.90 -16.87
C SER A 803 5.43 8.98 -15.46
N LEU A 804 5.69 7.82 -14.82
CA LEU A 804 6.33 7.70 -13.51
C LEU A 804 7.30 6.50 -13.51
N LYS A 805 8.60 6.78 -13.40
CA LYS A 805 9.59 5.70 -13.22
C LYS A 805 9.51 5.13 -11.80
N PHE A 806 9.92 3.88 -11.63
CA PHE A 806 10.02 3.22 -10.33
C PHE A 806 11.31 2.41 -10.22
N ASP A 807 11.83 2.27 -9.00
CA ASP A 807 13.04 1.51 -8.68
C ASP A 807 12.91 0.85 -7.30
N ASN A 808 12.39 -0.37 -7.27
CA ASN A 808 12.30 -1.20 -6.06
C ASN A 808 13.53 -2.09 -5.88
N GLY A 809 14.69 -1.71 -6.45
CA GLY A 809 15.94 -2.49 -6.46
C GLY A 809 15.91 -3.72 -7.38
N ARG A 810 14.97 -4.66 -7.15
CA ARG A 810 14.76 -5.85 -7.99
C ARG A 810 14.04 -5.52 -9.30
N TYR A 811 13.05 -4.64 -9.23
CA TYR A 811 12.24 -4.21 -10.37
C TYR A 811 12.49 -2.73 -10.62
N LYS A 812 12.78 -2.38 -11.87
CA LYS A 812 13.03 -1.01 -12.32
C LYS A 812 12.30 -0.80 -13.63
N GLY A 813 11.65 0.34 -13.82
CA GLY A 813 10.76 0.49 -14.96
C GLY A 813 10.03 1.82 -15.02
N ASN A 814 8.96 1.83 -15.81
CA ASN A 814 8.11 3.01 -16.01
C ASN A 814 6.61 2.63 -16.00
N MET A 815 5.80 3.52 -15.44
CA MET A 815 4.34 3.47 -15.46
C MET A 815 3.80 4.62 -16.30
N VAL A 816 2.88 4.35 -17.22
CA VAL A 816 2.14 5.41 -17.92
C VAL A 816 0.67 5.34 -17.52
N LEU A 817 0.21 6.38 -16.83
CA LEU A 817 -1.12 6.54 -16.25
C LEU A 817 -1.92 7.53 -17.12
N SER A 818 -2.99 7.09 -17.81
CA SER A 818 -3.85 7.98 -18.61
C SER A 818 -5.16 8.28 -17.86
N PHE A 819 -5.43 9.56 -17.62
CA PHE A 819 -6.50 10.03 -16.73
C PHE A 819 -7.80 10.38 -17.46
N ALA A 820 -8.89 10.58 -16.72
CA ALA A 820 -10.17 11.01 -17.29
C ALA A 820 -10.05 12.41 -17.91
N ASP A 821 -9.36 13.32 -17.23
CA ASP A 821 -9.11 14.71 -17.62
C ASP A 821 -7.78 15.26 -17.06
N GLU A 822 -7.45 16.51 -17.40
CA GLU A 822 -6.17 17.13 -17.05
C GLU A 822 -6.12 17.65 -15.60
N ALA A 823 -7.27 18.02 -15.00
CA ALA A 823 -7.32 18.42 -13.59
C ALA A 823 -7.10 17.21 -12.67
N GLU A 824 -7.61 16.03 -13.04
CA GLU A 824 -7.34 14.77 -12.35
C GLU A 824 -5.85 14.40 -12.40
N ARG A 825 -5.22 14.46 -13.59
CA ARG A 825 -3.77 14.29 -13.77
C ARG A 825 -2.98 15.25 -12.87
N LEU A 826 -3.35 16.53 -12.86
CA LEU A 826 -2.70 17.57 -12.06
C LEU A 826 -2.87 17.32 -10.56
N ARG A 827 -4.05 16.87 -10.11
CA ARG A 827 -4.31 16.54 -8.70
C ARG A 827 -3.50 15.33 -8.23
N MET A 828 -3.42 14.27 -9.03
CA MET A 828 -2.56 13.10 -8.73
C MET A 828 -1.09 13.53 -8.61
N HIS A 829 -0.62 14.36 -9.55
CA HIS A 829 0.74 14.88 -9.56
C HIS A 829 1.05 15.77 -8.33
N SER A 830 0.23 16.80 -8.05
CA SER A 830 0.50 17.73 -6.94
C SER A 830 0.45 17.07 -5.56
N LEU A 831 -0.38 16.04 -5.39
CA LEU A 831 -0.35 15.17 -4.21
C LEU A 831 0.99 14.41 -4.13
N LEU A 832 1.39 13.72 -5.21
CA LEU A 832 2.63 12.93 -5.25
C LEU A 832 3.91 13.76 -4.99
N ILE A 833 3.92 15.05 -5.33
CA ILE A 833 5.06 15.95 -5.06
C ILE A 833 4.92 16.79 -3.77
N GLY A 834 3.80 16.66 -3.04
CA GLY A 834 3.54 17.36 -1.77
C GLY A 834 3.15 18.84 -1.90
N THR A 835 2.78 19.30 -3.11
CA THR A 835 2.44 20.70 -3.42
C THR A 835 0.95 20.99 -3.49
N ALA A 836 0.10 19.96 -3.40
CA ALA A 836 -1.33 20.13 -3.15
C ALA A 836 -1.58 20.82 -1.81
N LEU A 837 -2.69 21.56 -1.71
CA LEU A 837 -3.23 22.08 -0.46
C LEU A 837 -4.34 21.15 0.04
N ASP A 838 -4.30 20.81 1.32
CA ASP A 838 -5.33 20.07 2.05
C ASP A 838 -6.39 21.02 2.64
N ARG A 839 -7.43 20.47 3.27
CA ARG A 839 -8.49 21.28 3.91
C ARG A 839 -7.92 22.08 5.08
N GLY A 840 -7.96 23.40 4.98
CA GLY A 840 -7.42 24.32 5.98
C GLY A 840 -5.92 24.59 5.83
N GLU A 841 -5.29 24.20 4.71
CA GLU A 841 -3.93 24.64 4.38
C GLU A 841 -3.95 25.82 3.40
N SER A 842 -3.09 26.81 3.65
CA SER A 842 -2.91 27.97 2.77
C SER A 842 -1.45 28.24 2.45
N VAL A 843 -1.22 29.27 1.65
CA VAL A 843 0.12 29.75 1.30
C VAL A 843 0.50 30.88 2.23
N SER A 844 1.17 30.56 3.34
CA SER A 844 1.60 31.52 4.37
C SER A 844 2.67 32.49 3.86
N GLY A 845 3.34 32.18 2.75
CA GLY A 845 4.23 33.11 2.04
C GLY A 845 4.78 32.53 0.74
N GLU A 846 5.16 33.40 -0.20
CA GLU A 846 5.91 33.02 -1.40
C GLU A 846 7.00 34.05 -1.69
N ALA A 847 8.22 33.59 -1.96
CA ALA A 847 9.40 34.44 -2.15
C ALA A 847 10.25 33.97 -3.34
N PRO A 848 10.64 34.86 -4.27
CA PRO A 848 11.58 34.54 -5.35
C PRO A 848 12.99 34.26 -4.81
N LEU A 849 13.71 33.34 -5.45
CA LEU A 849 15.05 32.89 -5.05
C LEU A 849 16.07 33.21 -6.14
N GLN A 850 17.25 33.69 -5.75
CA GLN A 850 18.44 33.72 -6.60
C GLN A 850 19.30 32.46 -6.47
N GLY A 851 19.24 31.77 -5.33
CA GLY A 851 19.99 30.53 -5.10
C GLY A 851 19.64 29.87 -3.77
N VAL A 852 19.86 28.56 -3.70
CA VAL A 852 19.76 27.75 -2.49
C VAL A 852 20.94 26.76 -2.43
N TRP A 853 21.56 26.63 -1.26
CA TRP A 853 22.63 25.67 -0.99
C TRP A 853 22.33 24.85 0.26
N PHE A 854 22.88 23.64 0.28
CA PHE A 854 22.63 22.62 1.30
C PHE A 854 24.00 22.10 1.76
N SER A 855 24.46 22.47 2.96
CA SER A 855 25.83 22.18 3.41
C SER A 855 25.85 21.43 4.75
N GLU A 856 26.75 20.46 4.89
CA GLU A 856 27.01 19.73 6.14
C GLU A 856 27.96 20.51 7.08
N ARG A 857 28.57 21.60 6.59
CA ARG A 857 29.48 22.49 7.31
C ARG A 857 29.04 23.96 7.20
N PHE A 858 29.55 24.77 8.11
CA PHE A 858 29.48 26.23 8.07
C PHE A 858 30.63 26.80 7.22
N GLY A 859 30.45 27.97 6.61
CA GLY A 859 31.42 28.55 5.67
C GLY A 859 31.41 27.97 4.24
N ASP A 860 31.00 26.70 4.06
CA ASP A 860 30.86 25.96 2.79
C ASP A 860 29.96 26.62 1.71
N ALA A 861 29.36 27.78 1.97
CA ALA A 861 28.57 28.53 0.99
C ALA A 861 29.39 28.92 -0.26
N ARG A 862 30.72 29.08 -0.13
CA ARG A 862 31.62 29.31 -1.27
C ARG A 862 31.75 28.09 -2.18
N ASP A 863 31.81 26.90 -1.58
CA ASP A 863 31.96 25.61 -2.26
C ASP A 863 30.60 24.94 -2.56
N LYS A 864 29.48 25.65 -2.35
CA LYS A 864 28.10 25.26 -2.72
C LYS A 864 27.53 23.99 -2.08
N GLY A 865 28.25 23.34 -1.16
CA GLY A 865 27.78 22.19 -0.38
C GLY A 865 27.47 20.95 -1.22
N LEU A 866 26.28 20.37 -1.04
CA LEU A 866 25.80 19.17 -1.75
C LEU A 866 25.64 19.44 -3.26
N MET A 867 26.74 19.23 -4.00
CA MET A 867 26.94 19.49 -5.43
C MET A 867 25.69 19.29 -6.30
N ALA A 868 25.02 18.13 -6.21
CA ALA A 868 23.87 17.82 -7.06
C ALA A 868 22.71 18.81 -6.91
N LEU A 869 22.40 19.24 -5.68
CA LEU A 869 21.35 20.23 -5.40
C LEU A 869 21.79 21.64 -5.85
N SER A 870 23.08 21.95 -5.77
CA SER A 870 23.62 23.24 -6.23
C SER A 870 23.59 23.45 -7.75
N THR A 871 23.34 22.39 -8.54
CA THR A 871 23.18 22.50 -10.00
C THR A 871 21.76 22.85 -10.44
N LEU A 872 20.79 22.83 -9.51
CA LEU A 872 19.38 23.10 -9.82
C LEU A 872 19.13 24.59 -10.01
N SER A 873 18.43 24.95 -11.09
CA SER A 873 18.03 26.33 -11.38
C SER A 873 16.79 26.73 -10.60
N TRP A 874 16.97 27.08 -9.32
CA TRP A 874 15.94 27.58 -8.40
C TRP A 874 15.22 28.82 -8.95
N ASN A 875 13.94 28.96 -8.63
CA ASN A 875 13.07 30.05 -9.07
C ASN A 875 12.40 30.75 -7.88
N LYS A 876 11.70 29.99 -7.02
CA LYS A 876 11.00 30.53 -5.85
C LYS A 876 10.79 29.47 -4.77
N ALA A 877 10.58 29.92 -3.53
CA ALA A 877 10.07 29.12 -2.42
C ALA A 877 8.63 29.53 -2.10
N ARG A 878 7.75 28.54 -1.92
CA ARG A 878 6.41 28.73 -1.36
C ARG A 878 6.31 28.03 -0.02
N VAL A 879 5.89 28.75 1.01
CA VAL A 879 5.62 28.18 2.34
C VAL A 879 4.14 27.87 2.44
N ILE A 880 3.83 26.64 2.84
CA ILE A 880 2.48 26.12 3.05
C ILE A 880 2.36 25.71 4.51
N ASN A 881 1.31 26.16 5.20
CA ASN A 881 1.00 25.77 6.57
C ASN A 881 -0.52 25.67 6.78
N TYR A 882 -0.95 25.25 7.97
CA TYR A 882 -2.35 25.20 8.35
C TYR A 882 -2.85 26.57 8.85
N ASP A 883 -3.99 27.02 8.35
CA ASP A 883 -4.71 28.19 8.83
C ASP A 883 -5.35 27.87 10.18
N ASN A 884 -4.94 28.57 11.22
CA ASN A 884 -5.55 28.49 12.55
C ASN A 884 -6.58 29.63 12.72
N ASP A 885 -7.59 29.47 13.58
CA ASP A 885 -8.60 30.51 13.87
C ASP A 885 -8.04 31.68 14.74
N GLY A 886 -6.75 31.97 14.66
CA GLY A 886 -6.05 33.02 15.41
C GLY A 886 -4.98 33.73 14.57
N ASP A 887 -4.49 34.87 15.06
CA ASP A 887 -3.74 35.85 14.24
C ASP A 887 -2.46 35.35 13.56
N ASN A 888 -1.85 34.26 14.04
CA ASN A 888 -0.64 33.65 13.46
C ASN A 888 -0.76 32.11 13.36
N PRO A 889 -0.28 31.48 12.27
CA PRO A 889 -0.19 30.03 12.16
C PRO A 889 1.00 29.48 12.97
N LEU A 890 0.79 28.35 13.66
CA LEU A 890 1.85 27.70 14.44
C LEU A 890 2.96 27.20 13.51
N CYS A 891 4.20 27.62 13.75
CA CYS A 891 5.39 27.16 13.01
C CYS A 891 6.23 26.11 13.75
N VAL A 892 6.04 25.99 15.07
CA VAL A 892 6.68 24.98 15.93
C VAL A 892 5.65 23.89 16.27
N LEU A 893 6.09 22.62 16.27
CA LEU A 893 5.26 21.40 16.31
C LEU A 893 4.21 21.36 15.18
N ALA A 894 4.52 22.00 14.05
CA ALA A 894 3.62 22.19 12.93
C ALA A 894 3.63 20.98 11.96
N ASP A 895 2.75 20.02 12.20
CA ASP A 895 2.59 18.79 11.41
C ASP A 895 2.33 19.00 9.89
N LYS A 896 1.96 20.22 9.46
CA LYS A 896 1.70 20.57 8.04
C LYS A 896 2.68 21.57 7.41
N LEU A 897 3.51 22.25 8.20
CA LEU A 897 4.42 23.30 7.70
C LEU A 897 5.43 22.70 6.71
N ARG A 898 5.48 23.24 5.49
CA ARG A 898 6.41 22.80 4.45
C ARG A 898 6.79 23.91 3.49
N VAL A 899 8.04 23.85 3.03
CA VAL A 899 8.58 24.75 2.00
C VAL A 899 8.71 23.97 0.70
N VAL A 900 8.02 24.45 -0.33
CA VAL A 900 8.09 23.97 -1.70
C VAL A 900 9.06 24.87 -2.46
N TYR A 901 10.25 24.35 -2.78
CA TYR A 901 11.18 24.98 -3.70
C TYR A 901 10.85 24.59 -5.13
N GLU A 902 10.51 25.57 -5.96
CA GLU A 902 10.34 25.40 -7.40
C GLU A 902 11.69 25.67 -8.11
N PHE A 903 12.11 24.74 -8.96
CA PHE A 903 13.22 24.91 -9.89
C PHE A 903 12.76 24.58 -11.32
N LYS A 904 13.49 25.06 -12.33
CA LYS A 904 13.08 24.99 -13.75
C LYS A 904 12.48 23.64 -14.19
N ASP A 905 13.08 22.54 -13.72
CA ASP A 905 12.81 21.18 -14.20
C ASP A 905 12.19 20.26 -13.13
N GLY A 906 11.67 20.81 -12.02
CA GLY A 906 11.13 20.01 -10.90
C GLY A 906 10.80 20.79 -9.62
N THR A 907 10.59 20.05 -8.52
CA THR A 907 10.26 20.61 -7.20
C THR A 907 10.94 19.85 -6.07
N LEU A 908 11.24 20.54 -4.97
CA LEU A 908 11.73 19.96 -3.73
C LEU A 908 10.83 20.44 -2.59
N THR A 909 10.16 19.51 -1.90
CA THR A 909 9.27 19.78 -0.78
C THR A 909 9.95 19.35 0.52
N ASP A 910 10.31 20.33 1.34
CA ASP A 910 10.97 20.16 2.65
C ASP A 910 9.94 20.44 3.77
N ARG A 911 9.66 19.45 4.62
CA ARG A 911 8.68 19.54 5.71
C ARG A 911 9.37 19.99 7.00
N ILE A 912 8.85 21.03 7.66
CA ILE A 912 9.45 21.64 8.86
C ILE A 912 8.65 21.21 10.10
N ASN A 913 8.72 19.92 10.45
CA ASN A 913 8.18 19.41 11.71
C ASN A 913 9.27 19.46 12.80
N VAL A 914 9.29 20.56 13.56
CA VAL A 914 10.33 20.93 14.53
C VAL A 914 9.76 21.06 15.95
N ALA A 915 10.49 20.61 16.95
CA ALA A 915 10.19 20.86 18.37
C ALA A 915 10.79 22.21 18.83
N PRO A 916 10.35 22.77 19.98
CA PRO A 916 10.89 24.02 20.50
C PRO A 916 12.43 23.95 20.69
N GLY A 917 13.15 24.94 20.16
CA GLY A 917 14.61 24.99 20.16
C GLY A 917 15.31 24.32 18.96
N GLU A 918 14.59 23.56 18.12
CA GLU A 918 15.19 22.88 16.95
C GLU A 918 15.34 23.81 15.73
N LEU A 919 14.48 24.82 15.58
CA LEU A 919 14.54 25.78 14.46
C LEU A 919 15.49 26.93 14.79
N LYS A 920 16.64 26.99 14.09
CA LYS A 920 17.65 28.04 14.29
C LYS A 920 17.99 28.75 12.98
N ILE A 921 18.13 30.07 13.03
CA ILE A 921 18.41 30.94 11.88
C ILE A 921 19.68 31.77 12.10
N ARG A 922 20.35 32.15 11.01
CA ARG A 922 21.42 33.15 10.98
C ARG A 922 21.22 34.08 9.80
N LEU A 923 21.33 35.38 10.02
CA LEU A 923 21.42 36.35 8.93
C LEU A 923 22.89 36.66 8.63
N ASP A 924 23.20 36.81 7.34
CA ASP A 924 24.53 37.20 6.90
C ASP A 924 24.72 38.72 7.11
N VAL A 925 25.91 39.12 7.60
CA VAL A 925 26.24 40.52 7.92
C VAL A 925 26.74 41.28 6.68
N GLN A 926 27.38 40.58 5.75
CA GLN A 926 27.94 41.13 4.51
C GLN A 926 26.96 41.06 3.34
N ASN A 927 26.09 40.05 3.29
CA ASN A 927 25.04 39.93 2.29
C ASN A 927 23.64 40.13 2.91
N PRO A 928 23.04 41.33 2.86
CA PRO A 928 21.74 41.59 3.48
C PRO A 928 20.60 40.71 2.92
N SER A 929 20.73 40.20 1.70
CA SER A 929 19.74 39.32 1.07
C SER A 929 20.00 37.82 1.30
N CYS A 930 20.93 37.46 2.20
CA CYS A 930 21.25 36.07 2.55
C CYS A 930 20.72 35.69 3.94
N MET A 931 20.06 34.53 4.02
CA MET A 931 19.55 33.90 5.24
C MET A 931 20.01 32.44 5.30
N MET A 932 20.44 31.98 6.47
CA MET A 932 20.78 30.58 6.73
C MET A 932 19.80 29.99 7.75
N VAL A 933 19.33 28.77 7.51
CA VAL A 933 18.47 28.01 8.43
C VAL A 933 19.13 26.67 8.71
N PHE A 934 19.39 26.37 9.97
CA PHE A 934 19.90 25.07 10.41
C PHE A 934 18.76 24.04 10.48
N ARG A 935 19.03 22.80 10.09
CA ARG A 935 18.09 21.68 10.09
C ARG A 935 18.76 20.39 10.56
N GLN A 936 18.05 19.64 11.40
CA GLN A 936 18.44 18.30 11.85
C GLN A 936 18.34 17.26 10.69
N PRO A 937 18.96 16.06 10.83
CA PRO A 937 18.86 14.99 9.85
C PRO A 937 17.40 14.64 9.52
N GLN A 938 17.05 14.68 8.23
CA GLN A 938 15.67 14.76 7.78
C GLN A 938 15.29 13.60 6.85
N SER A 939 14.27 12.84 7.22
CA SER A 939 13.90 11.58 6.55
C SER A 939 12.63 11.65 5.68
N ASP A 940 12.06 12.85 5.51
CA ASP A 940 10.71 13.08 4.98
C ASP A 940 10.62 14.12 3.85
N ILE A 941 11.76 14.47 3.25
CA ILE A 941 11.88 15.34 2.08
C ILE A 941 11.30 14.64 0.82
N THR A 942 10.57 15.36 -0.02
CA THR A 942 10.13 14.87 -1.34
C THR A 942 10.80 15.66 -2.46
N LEU A 943 11.64 15.02 -3.27
CA LEU A 943 12.25 15.62 -4.47
C LEU A 943 11.64 15.00 -5.72
N ALA A 944 11.18 15.83 -6.66
CA ALA A 944 10.62 15.40 -7.93
C ALA A 944 11.28 16.11 -9.12
N VAL A 945 11.60 15.37 -10.17
CA VAL A 945 12.36 15.85 -11.35
C VAL A 945 11.70 15.38 -12.63
N THR A 946 11.60 16.26 -13.62
CA THR A 946 11.08 15.93 -14.95
C THR A 946 12.01 14.99 -15.71
N GLU A 947 11.44 14.03 -16.45
CA GLU A 947 12.21 13.00 -17.16
C GLU A 947 13.17 13.58 -18.21
N ALA A 948 12.80 14.69 -18.86
CA ALA A 948 13.57 15.30 -19.95
C ALA A 948 15.03 15.60 -19.56
N ASN A 949 15.27 16.04 -18.31
CA ASN A 949 16.60 16.40 -17.83
C ASN A 949 17.16 15.38 -16.80
N SER A 950 16.52 14.20 -16.66
CA SER A 950 16.91 13.13 -15.73
C SER A 950 18.14 12.33 -16.18
N SER A 951 19.30 12.99 -16.30
CA SER A 951 20.57 12.31 -16.61
C SER A 951 20.94 11.30 -15.51
N ARG A 952 21.59 10.19 -15.89
CA ARG A 952 21.94 9.12 -14.93
C ARG A 952 22.89 9.60 -13.83
N SER A 953 23.80 10.52 -14.14
CA SER A 953 24.70 11.14 -13.17
C SER A 953 23.94 12.07 -12.21
N LEU A 954 23.03 12.92 -12.71
CA LEU A 954 22.21 13.79 -11.87
C LEU A 954 21.30 12.97 -10.95
N SER A 955 20.63 11.94 -11.46
CA SER A 955 19.77 11.06 -10.64
C SER A 955 20.57 10.35 -9.53
N GLY A 956 21.80 9.92 -9.81
CA GLY A 956 22.68 9.33 -8.79
C GLY A 956 23.08 10.35 -7.73
N GLY A 957 23.55 11.53 -8.14
CA GLY A 957 23.96 12.60 -7.23
C GLY A 957 22.82 13.14 -6.37
N LEU A 958 21.61 13.26 -6.90
CA LEU A 958 20.43 13.66 -6.14
C LEU A 958 19.99 12.60 -5.13
N THR A 959 20.10 11.30 -5.47
CA THR A 959 19.86 10.20 -4.52
C THR A 959 20.89 10.22 -3.38
N GLN A 960 22.17 10.47 -3.70
CA GLN A 960 23.22 10.63 -2.69
C GLN A 960 22.96 11.86 -1.80
N ALA A 961 22.55 12.98 -2.37
CA ALA A 961 22.23 14.18 -1.60
C ALA A 961 21.05 13.95 -0.63
N LEU A 962 19.98 13.27 -1.06
CA LEU A 962 18.85 12.92 -0.18
C LEU A 962 19.28 12.01 0.99
N GLU A 963 20.20 11.07 0.76
CA GLU A 963 20.72 10.21 1.82
C GLU A 963 21.69 10.95 2.77
N SER A 964 22.48 11.93 2.28
CA SER A 964 23.20 12.87 3.16
C SER A 964 22.26 13.71 4.02
N LEU A 965 21.20 14.29 3.44
CA LEU A 965 20.20 15.08 4.19
C LEU A 965 19.49 14.26 5.27
N ARG A 966 19.40 12.93 5.09
CA ARG A 966 18.82 11.98 6.05
C ARG A 966 19.78 11.61 7.19
N GLN A 967 21.09 11.66 6.97
CA GLN A 967 22.10 11.21 7.94
C GLN A 967 22.76 12.37 8.71
N SER A 968 22.93 13.53 8.06
CA SER A 968 23.71 14.65 8.57
C SER A 968 22.82 15.86 8.95
N PRO A 969 23.10 16.55 10.08
CA PRO A 969 22.60 17.91 10.29
C PRO A 969 23.14 18.82 9.18
N THR A 970 22.33 19.77 8.70
CA THR A 970 22.69 20.60 7.54
C THR A 970 22.19 22.02 7.65
N ILE A 971 22.91 22.95 7.01
CA ILE A 971 22.53 24.35 6.86
C ILE A 971 21.90 24.52 5.47
N ARG A 972 20.71 25.11 5.43
CA ARG A 972 20.03 25.60 4.21
C ARG A 972 20.39 27.09 4.06
N THR A 973 21.11 27.47 3.02
CA THR A 973 21.44 28.88 2.74
C THR A 973 20.59 29.37 1.59
N PHE A 974 19.84 30.45 1.80
CA PHE A 974 18.92 31.07 0.83
C PHE A 974 19.43 32.45 0.44
N MET A 975 19.44 32.75 -0.86
CA MET A 975 19.75 34.08 -1.39
C MET A 975 18.52 34.64 -2.13
N PHE A 976 18.05 35.79 -1.67
CA PHE A 976 16.86 36.48 -2.18
C PHE A 976 17.25 37.66 -3.09
N PRO A 977 16.36 38.12 -3.99
CA PRO A 977 16.65 39.28 -4.83
C PRO A 977 16.53 40.63 -4.09
N ASN A 978 15.88 40.66 -2.93
CA ASN A 978 15.76 41.84 -2.08
C ASN A 978 15.37 41.43 -0.65
N LEU A 979 15.49 42.40 0.28
CA LEU A 979 15.23 42.22 1.70
C LEU A 979 13.76 41.90 2.04
N SER A 980 12.80 42.45 1.29
CA SER A 980 11.37 42.20 1.51
C SER A 980 10.99 40.73 1.23
N ALA A 981 11.60 40.13 0.19
CA ALA A 981 11.43 38.70 -0.08
C ALA A 981 12.03 37.82 1.03
N LEU A 982 13.17 38.23 1.62
CA LEU A 982 13.76 37.55 2.78
C LEU A 982 12.83 37.63 4.00
N HIS A 983 12.37 38.83 4.38
CA HIS A 983 11.46 39.01 5.53
C HIS A 983 10.12 38.30 5.36
N THR A 984 9.60 38.24 4.14
CA THR A 984 8.38 37.49 3.81
C THR A 984 8.58 35.99 4.04
N PHE A 985 9.71 35.44 3.59
CA PHE A 985 10.05 34.03 3.79
C PHE A 985 10.31 33.69 5.27
N GLU A 986 11.10 34.52 5.95
CA GLU A 986 11.41 34.40 7.38
C GLU A 986 10.15 34.42 8.24
N THR A 987 9.26 35.39 8.02
CA THR A 987 7.97 35.48 8.74
C THR A 987 7.14 34.22 8.51
N ALA A 988 7.11 33.69 7.27
CA ALA A 988 6.30 32.53 6.93
C ALA A 988 6.83 31.19 7.49
N ILE A 989 8.14 31.05 7.76
CA ILE A 989 8.71 29.81 8.35
C ILE A 989 8.89 29.87 9.88
N THR A 990 8.86 31.07 10.49
CA THR A 990 9.05 31.26 11.94
C THR A 990 7.79 31.72 12.67
N GLY A 991 6.88 32.40 11.98
CA GLY A 991 5.77 33.15 12.58
C GLY A 991 6.18 34.47 13.23
N PHE A 992 7.45 34.90 13.11
CA PHE A 992 7.94 36.17 13.65
C PHE A 992 7.97 37.24 12.57
N LYS A 993 7.19 38.31 12.77
CA LYS A 993 7.15 39.46 11.87
C LYS A 993 8.39 40.34 12.07
N VAL A 994 9.14 40.58 11.00
CA VAL A 994 10.25 41.53 11.02
C VAL A 994 9.72 42.97 11.09
N LEU A 995 10.25 43.76 12.02
CA LEU A 995 9.94 45.19 12.19
C LEU A 995 11.09 46.09 11.73
N PHE A 996 12.33 45.71 12.04
CA PHE A 996 13.56 46.40 11.65
C PHE A 996 14.62 45.39 11.18
N ASP A 997 15.44 45.77 10.20
CA ASP A 997 16.66 45.07 9.79
C ASP A 997 17.64 46.09 9.21
N GLY A 998 18.89 46.10 9.69
CA GLY A 998 19.92 47.03 9.24
C GLY A 998 21.27 46.83 9.94
N THR A 999 22.34 47.35 9.33
CA THR A 999 23.70 47.15 9.84
C THR A 999 24.16 48.32 10.69
N ALA A 1000 24.40 48.08 11.98
CA ALA A 1000 25.10 49.01 12.86
C ALA A 1000 26.60 48.97 12.57
N SER A 1001 27.25 50.13 12.63
CA SER A 1001 28.69 50.29 12.36
C SER A 1001 29.57 50.11 13.60
N ALA A 1002 28.95 50.02 14.79
CA ALA A 1002 29.52 49.39 15.98
C ALA A 1002 28.42 48.93 16.94
N PHE A 1003 28.65 47.81 17.64
CA PHE A 1003 27.81 47.31 18.74
C PHE A 1003 28.67 47.08 19.97
N ALA A 1004 28.34 47.69 21.11
CA ALA A 1004 29.16 47.64 22.31
C ALA A 1004 28.40 47.26 23.58
N ILE A 1005 29.04 46.45 24.43
CA ILE A 1005 28.55 46.02 25.75
C ILE A 1005 29.49 46.60 26.81
N SER A 1006 28.96 47.37 27.76
CA SER A 1006 29.78 48.10 28.75
C SER A 1006 30.00 47.27 30.03
N ARG A 1007 30.58 46.08 29.90
CA ARG A 1007 30.53 45.03 30.95
C ARG A 1007 31.08 45.46 32.30
N ARG A 1008 30.23 45.45 33.32
CA ARG A 1008 30.54 45.75 34.73
C ARG A 1008 31.47 44.66 35.29
N ARG A 1009 32.42 45.04 36.16
CA ARG A 1009 33.29 44.11 36.88
C ARG A 1009 32.85 44.00 38.34
N MET A 1010 32.53 42.79 38.78
CA MET A 1010 32.01 42.47 40.14
C MET A 1010 32.83 43.00 41.33
N VAL A 1011 34.10 43.39 41.12
CA VAL A 1011 35.05 43.74 42.21
C VAL A 1011 35.75 45.09 41.97
N VAL A 1012 35.53 45.78 40.83
CA VAL A 1012 36.22 47.05 40.51
C VAL A 1012 35.30 47.97 39.69
N PRO A 1013 35.19 49.29 40.00
CA PRO A 1013 34.41 50.27 39.22
C PRO A 1013 34.91 50.58 37.79
N ILE A 1014 35.51 49.62 37.09
CA ILE A 1014 36.06 49.74 35.73
C ILE A 1014 35.27 48.84 34.79
N HIS A 1015 34.40 49.44 33.98
CA HIS A 1015 33.68 48.76 32.90
C HIS A 1015 34.67 48.27 31.83
N LYS A 1016 34.66 46.98 31.49
CA LYS A 1016 35.36 46.48 30.29
C LYS A 1016 34.41 46.60 29.11
N LYS A 1017 34.54 47.68 28.33
CA LYS A 1017 33.85 47.80 27.03
C LYS A 1017 34.25 46.63 26.14
N TRP A 1018 33.26 45.85 25.70
CA TRP A 1018 33.37 44.93 24.57
C TRP A 1018 32.77 45.66 23.37
N GLU A 1019 33.35 45.51 22.18
CA GLU A 1019 32.91 46.20 20.97
C GLU A 1019 33.09 45.30 19.76
N ALA A 1020 32.02 45.11 19.00
CA ALA A 1020 32.01 44.53 17.67
C ALA A 1020 31.98 45.65 16.63
N GLY A 1021 32.53 45.39 15.44
CA GLY A 1021 32.43 46.27 14.28
C GLY A 1021 31.06 46.19 13.61
N ALA A 1022 31.05 45.92 12.30
CA ALA A 1022 29.83 45.71 11.53
C ALA A 1022 28.96 44.62 12.19
N THR A 1023 27.72 45.00 12.53
CA THR A 1023 26.77 44.15 13.24
C THR A 1023 25.41 44.29 12.57
N ARG A 1024 24.88 43.21 12.00
CA ARG A 1024 23.50 43.22 11.47
C ARG A 1024 22.54 43.06 12.64
N ILE A 1025 21.63 44.02 12.77
CA ILE A 1025 20.64 44.09 13.85
C ILE A 1025 19.25 43.97 13.25
N GLN A 1026 18.45 43.08 13.82
CA GLN A 1026 17.07 42.87 13.44
C GLN A 1026 16.19 43.00 14.69
N VAL A 1027 14.99 43.56 14.53
CA VAL A 1027 13.94 43.50 15.55
C VAL A 1027 12.76 42.75 14.96
N VAL A 1028 12.34 41.69 15.65
CA VAL A 1028 11.25 40.80 15.25
C VAL A 1028 10.18 40.75 16.33
N GLN A 1029 8.94 40.42 15.96
CA GLN A 1029 7.82 40.36 16.89
C GLN A 1029 6.85 39.20 16.57
N GLN A 1030 6.42 38.50 17.62
CA GLN A 1030 5.33 37.52 17.59
C GLN A 1030 4.43 37.76 18.81
N ASP A 1031 3.12 37.74 18.63
CA ASP A 1031 2.10 37.87 19.68
C ASP A 1031 2.34 39.01 20.70
N GLY A 1032 2.83 40.15 20.18
CA GLY A 1032 3.18 41.35 20.95
C GLY A 1032 4.57 41.32 21.61
N VAL A 1033 5.22 40.17 21.70
CA VAL A 1033 6.58 39.99 22.25
C VAL A 1033 7.63 40.37 21.20
N SER A 1034 8.43 41.39 21.49
CA SER A 1034 9.54 41.82 20.63
C SER A 1034 10.87 41.18 21.05
N GLN A 1035 11.70 40.83 20.08
CA GLN A 1035 13.08 40.36 20.27
C GLN A 1035 14.05 41.19 19.42
N LEU A 1036 15.24 41.45 19.94
CA LEU A 1036 16.37 42.00 19.20
C LEU A 1036 17.36 40.88 18.92
N LEU A 1037 17.76 40.76 17.65
CA LEU A 1037 18.74 39.81 17.15
C LEU A 1037 19.95 40.59 16.64
N ALA A 1038 21.15 40.20 17.03
CA ALA A 1038 22.40 40.79 16.58
C ALA A 1038 23.34 39.71 16.05
N PHE A 1039 23.78 39.87 14.81
CA PHE A 1039 24.74 39.00 14.12
C PHE A 1039 26.05 39.75 13.91
N PHE A 1040 27.15 39.16 14.37
CA PHE A 1040 28.47 39.78 14.34
C PHE A 1040 29.33 39.22 13.21
N GLU A 1041 30.17 40.10 12.65
CA GLU A 1041 31.29 39.73 11.77
C GLU A 1041 32.55 39.47 12.63
N ASP A 1042 33.34 40.52 12.91
CA ASP A 1042 34.60 40.44 13.66
C ASP A 1042 34.41 40.69 15.17
N PHE A 1043 33.78 39.74 15.89
CA PHE A 1043 33.64 39.83 17.35
C PHE A 1043 34.25 38.64 18.09
N SER A 1044 35.35 38.90 18.81
CA SER A 1044 36.15 37.90 19.55
C SER A 1044 35.47 37.32 20.79
N HIS A 1045 34.22 37.70 21.07
CA HIS A 1045 33.42 37.16 22.18
C HIS A 1045 32.18 36.39 21.71
N GLY A 1046 31.82 36.43 20.42
CA GLY A 1046 30.84 35.49 19.88
C GLY A 1046 30.25 35.87 18.52
N GLN A 1047 29.52 34.94 17.89
CA GLN A 1047 29.06 35.06 16.50
C GLN A 1047 27.64 35.65 16.34
N CYS A 1048 26.82 35.60 17.39
CA CYS A 1048 25.51 36.25 17.46
C CYS A 1048 25.01 36.35 18.92
N MET A 1049 23.95 37.13 19.14
CA MET A 1049 23.12 37.09 20.35
C MET A 1049 21.68 37.50 20.04
N GLY A 1050 20.71 36.94 20.77
CA GLY A 1050 19.30 37.32 20.68
C GLY A 1050 18.70 37.46 22.08
N PHE A 1051 17.85 38.47 22.29
CA PHE A 1051 17.17 38.68 23.57
C PHE A 1051 15.84 39.45 23.42
N HIS A 1052 14.96 39.27 24.40
CA HIS A 1052 13.67 39.96 24.47
C HIS A 1052 13.83 41.46 24.77
N LEU A 1053 13.08 42.29 24.05
CA LEU A 1053 12.84 43.69 24.40
C LEU A 1053 11.47 43.81 25.10
N LYS A 1054 11.40 44.62 26.16
CA LYS A 1054 10.19 44.79 26.98
C LYS A 1054 9.79 46.25 27.11
N GLY A 1055 8.49 46.50 27.33
CA GLY A 1055 7.97 47.84 27.63
C GLY A 1055 8.50 48.47 28.93
N THR A 1056 9.25 47.71 29.73
CA THR A 1056 9.97 48.16 30.94
C THR A 1056 11.37 48.68 30.67
N ASP A 1057 11.92 48.42 29.48
CA ASP A 1057 13.33 48.64 29.21
C ASP A 1057 13.61 50.11 28.88
N VAL A 1058 14.81 50.57 29.25
CA VAL A 1058 15.16 51.99 29.21
C VAL A 1058 16.07 52.27 28.02
N PHE A 1059 15.54 53.03 27.06
CA PHE A 1059 16.23 53.43 25.84
C PHE A 1059 16.64 54.92 25.91
N GLU A 1060 17.88 55.24 25.57
CA GLU A 1060 18.38 56.63 25.50
C GLU A 1060 19.07 56.90 24.15
N ALA A 1061 18.65 57.94 23.43
CA ALA A 1061 19.28 58.36 22.18
C ALA A 1061 20.50 59.25 22.47
N PHE A 1062 21.61 59.02 21.75
CA PHE A 1062 22.83 59.82 21.88
C PHE A 1062 23.52 60.04 20.53
N GLY A 1063 24.55 60.88 20.51
CA GLY A 1063 25.43 61.07 19.36
C GLY A 1063 26.90 60.97 19.79
N ARG A 1064 27.75 60.37 18.95
CA ARG A 1064 29.18 60.21 19.23
C ARG A 1064 30.00 60.31 17.95
N SER A 1065 30.90 61.28 17.88
CA SER A 1065 31.85 61.45 16.75
C SER A 1065 31.18 61.47 15.36
N GLY A 1066 30.01 62.12 15.25
CA GLY A 1066 29.21 62.18 14.02
C GLY A 1066 28.26 60.99 13.79
N LYS A 1067 28.41 59.88 14.54
CA LYS A 1067 27.52 58.71 14.47
C LYS A 1067 26.31 58.87 15.40
N ALA A 1068 25.16 58.35 14.97
CA ALA A 1068 23.91 58.35 15.71
C ALA A 1068 23.79 57.08 16.57
N GLY A 1069 23.50 57.23 17.86
CA GLY A 1069 23.56 56.13 18.83
C GLY A 1069 22.24 55.86 19.57
N LEU A 1070 22.02 54.60 19.90
CA LEU A 1070 20.97 54.13 20.80
C LEU A 1070 21.61 53.36 21.95
N LYS A 1071 21.34 53.78 23.20
CA LYS A 1071 21.71 53.06 24.41
C LYS A 1071 20.51 52.25 24.91
N ILE A 1072 20.76 51.01 25.34
CA ILE A 1072 19.84 50.22 26.17
C ILE A 1072 20.48 50.14 27.57
N ASP A 1073 19.79 50.68 28.57
CA ASP A 1073 20.25 50.78 29.96
C ASP A 1073 19.92 49.48 30.73
N ASP A 1074 20.90 48.88 31.42
CA ASP A 1074 20.73 47.61 32.17
C ASP A 1074 20.11 46.45 31.34
N ALA A 1075 20.49 46.33 30.06
CA ALA A 1075 19.94 45.35 29.12
C ALA A 1075 20.25 43.91 29.55
N LYS A 1076 19.28 43.00 29.41
CA LYS A 1076 19.35 41.62 29.93
C LYS A 1076 19.43 40.62 28.79
N PHE A 1077 20.57 39.92 28.68
CA PHE A 1077 20.90 39.12 27.51
C PHE A 1077 21.68 37.84 27.85
N PRO A 1078 21.64 36.81 26.98
CA PRO A 1078 22.56 35.68 27.03
C PRO A 1078 23.93 36.10 26.50
N LEU A 1079 25.01 35.55 27.08
CA LEU A 1079 26.37 35.83 26.58
C LEU A 1079 26.54 35.29 25.15
N PRO A 1080 27.11 36.08 24.22
CA PRO A 1080 27.51 35.60 22.90
C PRO A 1080 28.44 34.38 23.00
N LYS A 1081 28.35 33.47 22.03
CA LYS A 1081 29.13 32.22 22.01
C LYS A 1081 30.19 32.28 20.91
N THR A 1082 31.42 31.94 21.27
CA THR A 1082 32.52 31.76 20.30
C THR A 1082 32.43 30.39 19.64
N LEU A 1083 32.44 30.36 18.31
CA LEU A 1083 32.69 29.12 17.57
C LEU A 1083 34.15 28.68 17.83
N ALA A 1084 34.37 27.39 18.09
CA ALA A 1084 35.73 26.85 18.25
C ALA A 1084 36.45 26.77 16.87
N PRO A 1085 37.77 26.95 16.80
CA PRO A 1085 38.49 27.10 15.52
C PRO A 1085 38.43 25.86 14.61
N ASP A 1086 38.24 24.66 15.18
CA ASP A 1086 38.15 23.39 14.44
C ASP A 1086 36.68 22.93 14.22
N ALA A 1087 35.69 23.78 14.52
CA ALA A 1087 34.27 23.40 14.60
C ALA A 1087 33.47 23.68 13.32
N ASP A 1088 33.91 23.13 12.19
CA ASP A 1088 33.26 23.28 10.87
C ASP A 1088 31.81 22.76 10.81
N GLY A 1089 31.46 21.77 11.63
CA GLY A 1089 30.21 21.01 11.50
C GLY A 1089 28.93 21.82 11.72
N ALA A 1090 27.90 21.56 10.93
CA ALA A 1090 26.63 22.30 10.96
C ALA A 1090 25.98 22.38 12.35
N GLN A 1091 26.06 21.32 13.17
CA GLN A 1091 25.52 21.31 14.54
C GLN A 1091 26.32 22.26 15.46
N GLN A 1092 27.66 22.16 15.47
CA GLN A 1092 28.51 23.00 16.29
C GLN A 1092 28.38 24.48 15.92
N ALA A 1093 28.28 24.78 14.63
CA ALA A 1093 27.98 26.12 14.14
C ALA A 1093 26.59 26.60 14.60
N ALA A 1094 25.56 25.75 14.55
CA ALA A 1094 24.20 26.08 14.99
C ALA A 1094 24.09 26.29 16.52
N ASP A 1095 25.05 25.83 17.31
CA ASP A 1095 25.08 26.02 18.77
C ASP A 1095 25.85 27.28 19.21
N ALA A 1096 26.57 27.94 18.30
CA ALA A 1096 27.36 29.15 18.58
C ALA A 1096 27.06 30.37 17.68
N ALA A 1097 26.55 30.17 16.46
CA ALA A 1097 26.42 31.21 15.43
C ALA A 1097 25.00 31.40 14.86
N PHE A 1098 24.02 30.62 15.33
CA PHE A 1098 22.61 30.69 14.93
C PHE A 1098 21.73 30.96 16.17
N LEU A 1099 20.58 31.62 15.96
CA LEU A 1099 19.62 31.98 17.00
C LEU A 1099 18.30 31.21 16.82
N CYS A 1100 17.67 30.84 17.94
CA CYS A 1100 16.32 30.31 18.00
C CYS A 1100 15.37 31.41 18.49
N LEU A 1101 14.20 31.54 17.86
CA LEU A 1101 13.23 32.62 18.17
C LEU A 1101 12.11 32.15 19.11
N ASP A 1102 11.71 30.89 18.98
CA ASP A 1102 10.66 30.23 19.76
C ASP A 1102 11.10 29.82 21.18
N LEU A 1103 12.39 29.47 21.34
CA LEU A 1103 13.03 29.17 22.62
C LEU A 1103 14.35 29.94 22.76
N PRO A 1104 14.30 31.27 22.89
CA PRO A 1104 15.50 32.11 23.01
C PRO A 1104 16.21 31.89 24.34
N GLU A 1105 17.52 32.07 24.35
CA GLU A 1105 18.36 31.72 25.50
C GLU A 1105 18.10 32.62 26.72
N LEU A 1106 18.10 32.01 27.91
CA LEU A 1106 17.84 32.71 29.17
C LEU A 1106 18.94 33.76 29.45
N PRO A 1107 18.58 35.00 29.84
CA PRO A 1107 19.57 36.04 30.10
C PRO A 1107 20.36 35.73 31.37
N GLY A 1108 21.68 35.62 31.22
CA GLY A 1108 22.62 35.33 32.32
C GLY A 1108 23.40 36.54 32.82
N GLU A 1109 23.38 37.66 32.08
CA GLU A 1109 24.10 38.90 32.38
C GLU A 1109 23.16 40.12 32.24
N HIS A 1110 23.56 41.25 32.83
CA HIS A 1110 22.89 42.53 32.62
C HIS A 1110 23.88 43.71 32.59
N ASP A 1111 23.90 44.44 31.47
CA ASP A 1111 24.88 45.51 31.20
C ASP A 1111 24.33 46.54 30.21
N ASP A 1112 24.95 47.72 30.17
CA ASP A 1112 24.60 48.79 29.24
C ASP A 1112 25.06 48.45 27.81
N ILE A 1113 24.10 48.29 26.89
CA ILE A 1113 24.35 48.11 25.44
C ILE A 1113 24.35 49.48 24.73
N SER A 1114 25.26 49.67 23.79
CA SER A 1114 25.35 50.85 22.91
C SER A 1114 25.44 50.43 21.45
N ILE A 1115 24.45 50.82 20.66
CA ILE A 1115 24.38 50.58 19.21
C ILE A 1115 24.71 51.90 18.49
N LEU A 1116 25.54 51.86 17.44
CA LEU A 1116 25.93 53.03 16.65
C LEU A 1116 25.64 52.81 15.15
N PHE A 1117 25.00 53.80 14.53
CA PHE A 1117 24.71 53.88 13.10
C PHE A 1117 25.43 55.07 12.46
N ASP A 1118 25.75 54.94 11.17
CA ASP A 1118 26.36 56.02 10.39
C ASP A 1118 25.32 57.03 9.87
N SER A 1119 24.03 56.65 9.89
CA SER A 1119 22.90 57.52 9.56
C SER A 1119 21.95 57.68 10.74
N GLU A 1120 21.55 58.92 11.01
CA GLU A 1120 20.51 59.24 11.99
C GLU A 1120 19.14 58.63 11.59
N ALA A 1121 18.86 58.57 10.29
CA ALA A 1121 17.64 57.95 9.76
C ALA A 1121 17.60 56.42 9.92
N GLU A 1122 18.71 55.76 10.25
CA GLU A 1122 18.75 54.33 10.58
C GLU A 1122 18.52 54.08 12.06
N ARG A 1123 19.13 54.91 12.92
CA ARG A 1123 18.78 54.98 14.35
C ARG A 1123 17.27 55.19 14.51
N ASP A 1124 16.69 56.14 13.78
CA ASP A 1124 15.28 56.52 13.97
C ASP A 1124 14.29 55.48 13.45
N LYS A 1125 14.67 54.68 12.43
CA LYS A 1125 13.92 53.47 12.05
C LYS A 1125 13.94 52.43 13.17
N LEU A 1126 15.09 52.18 13.80
CA LEU A 1126 15.17 51.24 14.93
C LEU A 1126 14.32 51.73 16.11
N ILE A 1127 14.41 53.02 16.44
CA ILE A 1127 13.63 53.67 17.51
C ILE A 1127 12.13 53.50 17.31
N ALA A 1128 11.63 53.61 16.07
CA ALA A 1128 10.21 53.42 15.74
C ALA A 1128 9.69 51.98 15.97
N CYS A 1129 10.58 51.00 16.17
CA CYS A 1129 10.24 49.58 16.38
C CYS A 1129 10.40 49.10 17.83
N LEU A 1130 10.75 49.98 18.77
CA LEU A 1130 11.01 49.61 20.17
C LEU A 1130 9.71 49.56 21.00
N PRO A 1131 9.60 48.65 21.99
CA PRO A 1131 8.40 48.49 22.82
C PRO A 1131 8.25 49.56 23.93
N ALA A 1132 9.19 50.49 24.08
CA ALA A 1132 9.14 51.59 25.05
C ALA A 1132 9.70 52.90 24.45
N PRO A 1133 9.21 54.08 24.90
CA PRO A 1133 9.63 55.36 24.34
C PRO A 1133 11.09 55.70 24.69
N VAL A 1134 11.81 56.22 23.69
CA VAL A 1134 13.22 56.57 23.81
C VAL A 1134 13.40 57.95 24.42
N LYS A 1135 14.24 58.06 25.44
CA LYS A 1135 14.64 59.36 26.00
C LYS A 1135 15.53 60.09 24.99
N GLY A 1136 15.11 61.28 24.58
CA GLY A 1136 15.91 62.15 23.72
C GLY A 1136 17.25 62.55 24.35
N PRO A 1137 18.23 63.00 23.53
CA PRO A 1137 19.57 63.32 24.01
C PRO A 1137 19.51 64.42 25.08
N ARG A 1138 19.96 64.08 26.29
CA ARG A 1138 20.16 65.05 27.37
C ARG A 1138 21.21 66.06 26.93
N MET A 1139 20.78 67.27 26.53
CA MET A 1139 21.71 68.39 26.31
C MET A 1139 22.57 68.57 27.57
N PRO A 1140 23.91 68.69 27.44
CA PRO A 1140 24.75 68.96 28.58
C PRO A 1140 24.36 70.31 29.18
N LYS A 1141 24.08 70.35 30.49
CA LYS A 1141 23.85 71.62 31.19
C LYS A 1141 25.12 72.47 31.09
N ILE A 1142 25.07 73.53 30.27
CA ILE A 1142 26.15 74.51 30.14
C ILE A 1142 26.41 75.09 31.54
N LYS A 1143 27.58 74.78 32.10
CA LYS A 1143 27.90 75.05 33.50
C LYS A 1143 28.90 76.20 33.60
N GLY A 1144 28.35 77.41 33.67
CA GLY A 1144 29.07 78.61 34.07
C GLY A 1144 29.35 79.59 32.93
N MET A 1145 28.62 80.70 32.96
CA MET A 1145 29.24 82.01 32.76
C MET A 1145 28.52 83.02 33.66
N ALA A 1146 29.32 83.74 34.44
CA ALA A 1146 28.99 84.92 35.25
C ALA A 1146 30.19 85.86 35.09
#